data_AF-A0A3D9HSC1-F1
#
_entry.id   AF-A0A3D9HSC1-F1
#
_cell.length_a   1.000
_cell.length_b   1.000
_cell.length_c   1.000
_cell.angle_alpha   90.00
_cell.angle_beta   90.00
_cell.angle_gamma   90.00
#
_symmetry.space_group_name_H-M   'P 1'
#
loop_
_entity.id
_entity.type
_entity.pdbx_description
1 polymer ?
#
loop_
_entity_poly.entity_id
_entity_poly.type
_entity_poly.pdbx_seq_one_letter_code
_entity_poly.pdbx_strand_id
1 'polypeptide(L)'
;MWPTSPMADQSPLPRQPLLTALPLKFLLLAGLFFLIGMPIVSLSGFALVFLFGFLLFHAPGLIRSRARWLLALAGLVAGKAILLTLPAYDIRESHNIFLPPPHGEVLQRELPPAVHQALMTAFYEHYPDTKRCSKERDGCWLNHAGVDRLYSASFDSRSVQPGWSRKVSTIDFNGLAEFRGGFVNQVRYNWQSPYSDVKREEMPFFVRYDWPDDIPGSRLCWRGSLVWPDGQGGYLQQTHHEKDCRLLTETDAGSHVFAIGIPANNLAISLEKTGLLAASDGLRVFIPFVIAALVFWLLIQPNWKSLTVPGLILLAAIVFTAIKTPWMFGDYLPLGGGGDGLAHEGFARSVAEGLLNGDWQQAARGRSDIFYYMPGLRYLLAAEKMLFGDTHFGYLALLLLWPLLIYHLFRNYLPTSWAVTIIIAFFIASGLKDWGLYYGEYVKWAGRGYPETAGYAAFIAGFMLCAGGIQESSRWAGRAFFGAAVLAIAVAIRPNVALGTAVILTGLGLYLLAKRPPLDLASLCIGFLPILLLPLHNWYFGGKIVLLTSSATIAANLPTPPGTYLTMVQEIMSGAFDGPAFEQVRGQIAEWSERLHPISLMGLAGVVAICFSRRKLPLDLRLLAFAAIPQHGILLFYQAHSRFKWLVWLISILLACHMLCHYWLPAFARRHPRITERIRRSLPMRLLSGLYQADIWSRLTRDGKARG
;
A
#
# COMPACT_ATOMS: atom_id res chain seq x y z
N MET A 1 -32.60 -30.86 26.45
CA MET A 1 -32.14 -31.29 25.12
C MET A 1 -32.78 -30.38 24.09
N TRP A 2 -31.99 -29.64 23.30
CA TRP A 2 -32.49 -28.73 22.27
C TRP A 2 -32.48 -29.47 20.93
N PRO A 3 -33.57 -29.45 20.14
CA PRO A 3 -33.59 -30.14 18.87
C PRO A 3 -32.71 -29.38 17.88
N THR A 4 -31.65 -30.04 17.40
CA THR A 4 -30.81 -29.59 16.30
C THR A 4 -31.51 -29.95 15.00
N SER A 5 -32.36 -29.06 14.47
CA SER A 5 -32.76 -29.17 13.07
C SER A 5 -31.53 -28.96 12.18
N PRO A 6 -31.29 -29.82 11.18
CA PRO A 6 -30.16 -29.67 10.27
C PRO A 6 -30.35 -28.39 9.46
N MET A 7 -29.33 -27.52 9.48
CA MET A 7 -29.29 -26.32 8.64
C MET A 7 -29.33 -26.76 7.18
N ALA A 8 -30.44 -26.51 6.49
CA ALA A 8 -30.54 -26.73 5.06
C ALA A 8 -29.51 -25.84 4.33
N ASP A 9 -28.68 -26.54 3.58
CA ASP A 9 -27.56 -26.13 2.75
C ASP A 9 -27.90 -24.92 1.85
N GLN A 10 -27.63 -23.71 2.33
CA GLN A 10 -27.18 -22.66 1.43
C GLN A 10 -25.68 -22.84 1.37
N SER A 11 -25.23 -23.69 0.44
CA SER A 11 -23.81 -23.84 0.16
C SER A 11 -23.26 -22.41 0.03
N PRO A 12 -22.33 -21.95 0.88
CA PRO A 12 -21.56 -20.76 0.56
C PRO A 12 -21.08 -20.96 -0.87
N LEU A 13 -21.18 -19.93 -1.73
CA LEU A 13 -20.62 -19.96 -3.09
C LEU A 13 -19.37 -20.82 -3.05
N PRO A 14 -19.28 -21.92 -3.83
CA PRO A 14 -18.21 -22.90 -3.68
C PRO A 14 -16.93 -22.10 -3.61
N ARG A 15 -16.24 -22.18 -2.44
CA ARG A 15 -15.05 -21.37 -2.17
C ARG A 15 -14.15 -21.57 -3.37
N GLN A 16 -14.13 -20.59 -4.27
CA GLN A 16 -13.47 -20.79 -5.55
C GLN A 16 -12.03 -21.11 -5.21
N PRO A 17 -11.43 -22.15 -5.82
CA PRO A 17 -10.05 -22.45 -5.56
C PRO A 17 -9.22 -21.33 -6.18
N LEU A 18 -9.02 -20.24 -5.42
CA LEU A 18 -8.24 -19.05 -5.79
C LEU A 18 -6.81 -19.43 -6.23
N LEU A 19 -6.40 -20.66 -5.93
CA LEU A 19 -5.07 -21.21 -6.09
C LEU A 19 -4.94 -22.26 -7.19
N THR A 20 -6.02 -22.64 -7.88
CA THR A 20 -5.86 -23.47 -9.08
C THR A 20 -5.11 -22.64 -10.12
N ALA A 21 -3.98 -23.16 -10.58
CA ALA A 21 -3.12 -22.51 -11.56
C ALA A 21 -2.48 -21.18 -11.11
N LEU A 22 -2.30 -20.96 -9.80
CA LEU A 22 -1.60 -19.76 -9.28
C LEU A 22 -0.25 -19.49 -9.98
N PRO A 23 0.63 -20.48 -10.21
CA PRO A 23 1.89 -20.24 -10.91
C PRO A 23 1.68 -19.75 -12.35
N LEU A 24 0.67 -20.27 -13.05
CA LEU A 24 0.33 -19.86 -14.42
C LEU A 24 -0.25 -18.44 -14.45
N LYS A 25 -1.05 -18.06 -13.44
CA LYS A 25 -1.56 -16.68 -13.32
C LYS A 25 -0.40 -15.69 -13.12
N PHE A 26 0.56 -16.00 -12.26
CA PHE A 26 1.77 -15.18 -12.11
C PHE A 26 2.62 -15.14 -13.38
N LEU A 27 2.74 -16.26 -14.11
CA LEU A 27 3.45 -16.29 -15.39
C LEU A 27 2.81 -15.35 -16.43
N LEU A 28 1.47 -15.30 -16.50
CA LEU A 28 0.76 -14.37 -17.39
C LEU A 28 0.99 -12.91 -17.01
N LEU A 29 0.99 -12.60 -15.72
CA LEU A 29 1.36 -11.27 -15.25
C LEU A 29 2.80 -10.92 -15.61
N ALA A 30 3.75 -11.83 -15.38
CA ALA A 30 5.14 -11.65 -15.76
C ALA A 30 5.29 -11.41 -17.28
N GLY A 31 4.51 -12.11 -18.11
CA GLY A 31 4.44 -11.87 -19.55
C GLY A 31 3.99 -10.46 -19.90
N LEU A 32 3.04 -9.89 -19.15
CA LEU A 32 2.57 -8.52 -19.33
C LEU A 32 3.62 -7.48 -18.88
N PHE A 33 4.31 -7.73 -17.76
CA PHE A 33 5.47 -6.92 -17.34
C PHE A 33 6.59 -6.94 -18.39
N PHE A 34 6.85 -8.09 -19.00
CA PHE A 34 7.82 -8.22 -20.10
C PHE A 34 7.42 -7.38 -21.32
N LEU A 35 6.15 -7.45 -21.71
CA LEU A 35 5.60 -6.71 -22.85
C LEU A 35 5.75 -5.19 -22.65
N ILE A 36 5.23 -4.67 -21.54
CA ILE A 36 5.25 -3.22 -21.22
C ILE A 36 6.68 -2.74 -20.98
N GLY A 37 7.50 -3.55 -20.31
CA GLY A 37 8.80 -3.13 -19.80
C GLY A 37 8.73 -2.77 -18.32
N MET A 38 9.88 -2.85 -17.66
CA MET A 38 10.05 -2.47 -16.25
C MET A 38 11.13 -1.41 -16.18
N PRO A 39 11.02 -0.41 -15.30
CA PRO A 39 9.87 -0.13 -14.42
C PRO A 39 8.63 0.35 -15.21
N ILE A 40 7.42 0.10 -14.68
CA ILE A 40 6.15 0.62 -15.22
C ILE A 40 5.85 1.95 -14.54
N VAL A 41 6.24 3.04 -15.20
CA VAL A 41 6.13 4.41 -14.64
C VAL A 41 4.91 5.19 -15.16
N SER A 42 4.22 4.66 -16.18
CA SER A 42 3.04 5.27 -16.78
C SER A 42 1.75 4.77 -16.11
N LEU A 43 0.79 5.67 -15.88
CA LEU A 43 -0.53 5.30 -15.36
C LEU A 43 -1.26 4.29 -16.27
N SER A 44 -1.14 4.41 -17.59
CA SER A 44 -1.76 3.49 -18.55
C SER A 44 -1.21 2.07 -18.43
N GLY A 45 0.13 1.92 -18.35
CA GLY A 45 0.78 0.64 -18.09
C GLY A 45 0.41 0.04 -16.74
N PHE A 46 0.34 0.85 -15.68
CA PHE A 46 -0.13 0.41 -14.37
C PHE A 46 -1.59 -0.07 -14.42
N ALA A 47 -2.48 0.73 -14.98
CA ALA A 47 -3.89 0.40 -15.11
C ALA A 47 -4.08 -0.91 -15.90
N LEU A 48 -3.32 -1.11 -16.97
CA LEU A 48 -3.35 -2.35 -17.75
C LEU A 48 -2.96 -3.57 -16.90
N VAL A 49 -1.81 -3.53 -16.21
CA VAL A 49 -1.36 -4.65 -15.34
C VAL A 49 -2.32 -4.89 -14.20
N PHE A 50 -2.76 -3.82 -13.54
CA PHE A 50 -3.64 -3.89 -12.38
C PHE A 50 -5.02 -4.46 -12.75
N LEU A 51 -5.67 -3.95 -13.80
CA LEU A 51 -6.97 -4.43 -14.25
C LEU A 51 -6.88 -5.85 -14.83
N PHE A 52 -5.84 -6.15 -15.61
CA PHE A 52 -5.61 -7.51 -16.11
C PHE A 52 -5.42 -8.49 -14.94
N GLY A 53 -4.61 -8.12 -13.94
CA GLY A 53 -4.41 -8.91 -12.73
C GLY A 53 -5.71 -9.11 -11.94
N PHE A 54 -6.47 -8.04 -11.73
CA PHE A 54 -7.79 -8.11 -11.08
C PHE A 54 -8.70 -9.12 -11.77
N LEU A 55 -8.86 -9.03 -13.10
CA LEU A 55 -9.71 -9.95 -13.86
C LEU A 55 -9.15 -11.38 -13.84
N LEU A 56 -7.84 -11.55 -13.98
CA LEU A 56 -7.15 -12.85 -13.96
C LEU A 56 -7.34 -13.59 -12.63
N PHE A 57 -7.22 -12.90 -11.50
CA PHE A 57 -7.37 -13.52 -10.18
C PHE A 57 -8.82 -13.83 -9.82
N HIS A 58 -9.79 -13.07 -10.35
CA HIS A 58 -11.22 -13.35 -10.19
C HIS A 58 -11.80 -14.32 -11.24
N ALA A 59 -11.00 -14.72 -12.24
CA ALA A 59 -11.43 -15.73 -13.20
C ALA A 59 -11.44 -17.13 -12.55
N PRO A 60 -12.54 -17.91 -12.71
CA PRO A 60 -12.69 -19.26 -12.15
C PRO A 60 -11.66 -20.26 -12.68
N GLY A 61 -11.08 -20.04 -13.86
CA GLY A 61 -10.10 -20.95 -14.45
C GLY A 61 -9.37 -20.37 -15.65
N LEU A 62 -8.34 -21.10 -16.06
CA LEU A 62 -7.56 -20.85 -17.28
C LEU A 62 -7.81 -21.96 -18.30
N ILE A 63 -7.86 -21.60 -19.57
CA ILE A 63 -7.95 -22.56 -20.68
C ILE A 63 -6.60 -23.27 -20.83
N ARG A 64 -6.61 -24.61 -20.81
CA ARG A 64 -5.37 -25.43 -20.84
C ARG A 64 -4.96 -25.93 -22.22
N SER A 65 -5.48 -25.33 -23.29
CA SER A 65 -5.12 -25.73 -24.67
C SER A 65 -3.68 -25.29 -25.00
N ARG A 66 -2.80 -26.25 -25.30
CA ARG A 66 -1.39 -25.98 -25.67
C ARG A 66 -1.29 -24.98 -26.83
N ALA A 67 -2.13 -25.13 -27.86
CA ALA A 67 -2.14 -24.24 -29.02
C ALA A 67 -2.46 -22.79 -28.63
N ARG A 68 -3.43 -22.57 -27.72
CA ARG A 68 -3.78 -21.22 -27.26
C ARG A 68 -2.68 -20.59 -26.41
N TRP A 69 -1.99 -21.38 -25.59
CA TRP A 69 -0.82 -20.92 -24.83
C TRP A 69 0.35 -20.53 -25.73
N LEU A 70 0.64 -21.34 -26.75
CA LEU A 70 1.66 -21.01 -27.76
C LEU A 70 1.30 -19.73 -28.52
N LEU A 71 0.03 -19.55 -28.90
CA LEU A 71 -0.43 -18.34 -29.57
C LEU A 71 -0.35 -17.11 -28.66
N ALA A 72 -0.71 -17.22 -27.38
CA ALA A 72 -0.57 -16.14 -26.42
C ALA A 72 0.90 -15.75 -26.20
N LEU A 73 1.80 -16.74 -26.10
CA LEU A 73 3.25 -16.49 -26.01
C LEU A 73 3.78 -15.83 -27.29
N ALA A 74 3.39 -16.33 -28.46
CA ALA A 74 3.77 -15.73 -29.75
C ALA A 74 3.28 -14.28 -29.85
N GLY A 75 2.06 -13.99 -29.39
CA GLY A 75 1.52 -12.63 -29.33
C GLY A 75 2.32 -11.70 -28.41
N LEU A 76 2.72 -12.18 -27.22
CA LEU A 76 3.58 -11.43 -26.30
C LEU A 76 4.96 -11.13 -26.93
N VAL A 77 5.59 -12.13 -27.56
CA VAL A 77 6.91 -11.98 -28.20
C VAL A 77 6.83 -11.05 -29.42
N ALA A 78 5.84 -11.25 -30.29
CA ALA A 78 5.63 -10.40 -31.46
C ALA A 78 5.30 -8.95 -31.06
N GLY A 79 4.42 -8.76 -30.08
CA GLY A 79 4.12 -7.45 -29.52
C GLY A 79 5.37 -6.76 -28.98
N LYS A 80 6.22 -7.50 -28.25
CA LYS A 80 7.49 -6.95 -27.77
C LYS A 80 8.45 -6.59 -28.90
N ALA A 81 8.56 -7.44 -29.92
CA ALA A 81 9.41 -7.17 -31.08
C ALA A 81 8.97 -5.90 -31.81
N ILE A 82 7.67 -5.70 -32.04
CA ILE A 82 7.12 -4.48 -32.65
C ILE A 82 7.44 -3.26 -31.78
N LEU A 83 7.26 -3.35 -30.47
CA LEU A 83 7.55 -2.24 -29.55
C LEU A 83 9.04 -1.83 -29.56
N LEU A 84 9.95 -2.78 -29.81
CA LEU A 84 11.38 -2.51 -29.92
C LEU A 84 11.76 -1.83 -31.24
N THR A 85 10.96 -1.98 -32.30
CA THR A 85 11.21 -1.33 -33.60
C THR A 85 10.59 0.06 -33.74
N LEU A 86 9.68 0.43 -32.84
CA LEU A 86 9.05 1.74 -32.85
C LEU A 86 10.08 2.85 -32.52
N PRO A 87 10.10 3.99 -33.24
CA PRO A 87 11.03 5.07 -32.94
C PRO A 87 10.72 5.70 -31.58
N ALA A 88 11.74 6.09 -30.82
CA ALA A 88 11.56 6.80 -29.56
C ALA A 88 12.80 7.64 -29.25
N TYR A 89 12.57 8.78 -28.61
CA TYR A 89 13.65 9.60 -28.09
C TYR A 89 14.41 8.89 -26.97
N ASP A 90 15.73 9.10 -26.97
CA ASP A 90 16.65 8.73 -25.89
C ASP A 90 17.16 9.99 -25.18
N ILE A 91 16.26 10.79 -24.61
CA ILE A 91 16.63 12.01 -23.87
C ILE A 91 17.24 11.58 -22.54
N ARG A 92 18.47 12.03 -22.27
CA ARG A 92 19.10 11.83 -20.97
C ARG A 92 18.73 12.97 -20.07
N GLU A 93 18.06 12.64 -18.98
CA GLU A 93 17.65 13.58 -17.95
C GLU A 93 18.56 13.43 -16.74
N SER A 94 19.08 14.54 -16.23
CA SER A 94 19.98 14.57 -15.09
C SER A 94 19.54 15.63 -14.10
N HIS A 95 19.19 15.24 -12.88
CA HIS A 95 18.58 16.16 -11.90
C HIS A 95 19.06 15.92 -10.48
N ASN A 96 19.00 16.99 -9.70
CA ASN A 96 19.23 16.91 -8.27
C ASN A 96 18.58 18.09 -7.55
N ILE A 97 18.53 17.98 -6.23
CA ILE A 97 18.23 19.11 -5.37
C ILE A 97 19.36 20.14 -5.47
N PHE A 98 19.03 21.42 -5.38
CA PHE A 98 19.99 22.50 -5.26
C PHE A 98 20.03 23.02 -3.82
N LEU A 99 21.20 23.00 -3.20
CA LEU A 99 21.47 23.67 -1.91
C LEU A 99 22.74 24.50 -2.07
N PRO A 100 22.81 25.72 -1.51
CA PRO A 100 24.03 26.52 -1.59
C PRO A 100 25.17 25.91 -0.75
N PRO A 101 26.43 26.29 -0.99
CA PRO A 101 27.55 25.96 -0.10
C PRO A 101 27.28 26.40 1.35
N PRO A 102 27.74 25.62 2.35
CA PRO A 102 28.56 24.42 2.24
C PRO A 102 27.78 23.15 1.89
N HIS A 103 26.44 23.19 1.84
CA HIS A 103 25.61 22.00 1.62
C HIS A 103 25.57 21.53 0.15
N GLY A 104 26.05 22.32 -0.80
CA GLY A 104 26.13 21.97 -2.22
C GLY A 104 27.49 22.21 -2.87
N GLU A 105 28.59 22.07 -2.13
CA GLU A 105 29.95 22.26 -2.67
C GLU A 105 30.23 21.40 -3.93
N VAL A 106 29.69 20.18 -3.97
CA VAL A 106 29.77 19.31 -5.15
C VAL A 106 29.13 19.95 -6.37
N LEU A 107 27.99 20.64 -6.19
CA LEU A 107 27.29 21.34 -7.26
C LEU A 107 28.09 22.54 -7.76
N GLN A 108 28.72 23.29 -6.85
CA GLN A 108 29.60 24.41 -7.22
C GLN A 108 30.80 23.96 -8.05
N ARG A 109 31.37 22.80 -7.73
CA ARG A 109 32.54 22.25 -8.43
C ARG A 109 32.19 21.66 -9.80
N GLU A 110 31.02 21.02 -9.92
CA GLU A 110 30.71 20.16 -11.08
C GLU A 110 29.69 20.77 -12.06
N LEU A 111 28.91 21.79 -11.65
CA LEU A 111 28.06 22.53 -12.58
C LEU A 111 28.85 23.58 -13.39
N PRO A 112 28.41 23.91 -14.61
CA PRO A 112 28.93 25.08 -15.32
C PRO A 112 28.79 26.34 -14.46
N PRO A 113 29.83 27.20 -14.35
CA PRO A 113 29.81 28.35 -13.45
C PRO A 113 28.60 29.28 -13.64
N ALA A 114 28.21 29.54 -14.90
CA ALA A 114 27.04 30.35 -15.23
C ALA A 114 25.72 29.73 -14.73
N VAL A 115 25.58 28.40 -14.85
CA VAL A 115 24.40 27.66 -14.36
C VAL A 115 24.35 27.68 -12.84
N HIS A 116 25.49 27.43 -12.17
CA HIS A 116 25.56 27.50 -10.71
C HIS A 116 25.24 28.91 -10.19
N GLN A 117 25.74 29.96 -10.85
CA GLN A 117 25.44 31.33 -10.49
C GLN A 117 23.94 31.65 -10.65
N ALA A 118 23.31 31.22 -11.74
CA ALA A 118 21.87 31.38 -11.94
C ALA A 118 21.05 30.67 -10.84
N LEU A 119 21.45 29.46 -10.44
CA LEU A 119 20.83 28.73 -9.34
C LEU A 119 21.01 29.42 -7.99
N MET A 120 22.21 29.94 -7.70
CA MET A 120 22.49 30.71 -6.49
C MET A 120 21.61 31.96 -6.42
N THR A 121 21.55 32.75 -7.50
CA THR A 121 20.71 33.95 -7.57
C THR A 121 19.24 33.60 -7.32
N ALA A 122 18.69 32.62 -8.03
CA ALA A 122 17.30 32.20 -7.84
C ALA A 122 17.03 31.69 -6.40
N PHE A 123 17.99 30.99 -5.79
CA PHE A 123 17.87 30.50 -4.42
C PHE A 123 17.82 31.64 -3.40
N TYR A 124 18.74 32.62 -3.45
CA TYR A 124 18.76 33.70 -2.47
C TYR A 124 17.65 34.74 -2.68
N GLU A 125 17.16 34.90 -3.92
CA GLU A 125 15.95 35.69 -4.18
C GLU A 125 14.73 35.08 -3.50
N HIS A 126 14.58 33.75 -3.56
CA HIS A 126 13.42 33.07 -3.00
C HIS A 126 13.56 32.74 -1.50
N TYR A 127 14.76 32.36 -1.06
CA TYR A 127 15.12 32.01 0.33
C TYR A 127 16.19 32.97 0.88
N PRO A 128 15.83 34.24 1.14
CA PRO A 128 16.77 35.25 1.62
C PRO A 128 17.29 34.92 3.01
N ASP A 129 18.53 35.32 3.31
CA ASP A 129 19.19 35.00 4.58
C ASP A 129 18.46 35.57 5.81
N THR A 130 17.69 36.65 5.63
CA THR A 130 16.86 37.23 6.69
C THR A 130 15.74 36.30 7.19
N LYS A 131 15.37 35.28 6.40
CA LYS A 131 14.35 34.28 6.75
C LYS A 131 14.95 32.92 7.15
N ARG A 132 16.27 32.78 7.15
CA ARG A 132 16.97 31.51 7.33
C ARG A 132 16.63 30.88 8.69
N CYS A 133 16.35 29.57 8.71
CA CYS A 133 16.24 28.85 9.97
C CYS A 133 17.59 28.74 10.69
N SER A 134 17.59 28.66 12.03
CA SER A 134 18.82 28.46 12.80
C SER A 134 19.31 27.02 12.69
N LYS A 135 20.63 26.84 12.58
CA LYS A 135 21.29 25.52 12.50
C LYS A 135 21.19 24.72 13.80
N GLU A 136 20.82 25.37 14.90
CA GLU A 136 20.61 24.71 16.19
C GLU A 136 19.18 24.14 16.30
N ARG A 137 18.28 24.57 15.40
CA ARG A 137 16.87 24.16 15.43
C ARG A 137 16.65 22.82 14.73
N ASP A 138 16.21 21.82 15.48
CA ASP A 138 15.78 20.54 14.92
C ASP A 138 14.76 20.70 13.79
N GLY A 139 15.04 20.03 12.67
CA GLY A 139 14.23 20.12 11.46
C GLY A 139 14.54 21.31 10.56
N CYS A 140 15.56 22.12 10.84
CA CYS A 140 16.12 23.09 9.89
C CYS A 140 16.96 22.37 8.82
N TRP A 141 16.83 22.74 7.53
CA TRP A 141 17.58 22.11 6.43
C TRP A 141 19.11 22.21 6.59
N LEU A 142 19.61 23.25 7.28
CA LEU A 142 21.04 23.43 7.61
C LEU A 142 21.60 22.35 8.55
N ASN A 143 20.75 21.57 9.21
CA ASN A 143 21.15 20.51 10.14
C ASN A 143 21.32 19.16 9.43
N HIS A 144 21.00 19.12 8.14
CA HIS A 144 20.97 17.90 7.36
C HIS A 144 22.17 17.81 6.41
N ALA A 145 22.45 16.59 5.97
CA ALA A 145 23.57 16.32 5.08
C ALA A 145 23.38 17.06 3.74
N GLY A 146 24.49 17.59 3.21
CA GLY A 146 24.53 18.22 1.89
C GLY A 146 24.40 17.22 0.74
N VAL A 147 24.46 17.76 -0.48
CA VAL A 147 24.50 17.05 -1.75
C VAL A 147 25.91 16.48 -1.96
N ASP A 148 26.01 15.18 -2.23
CA ASP A 148 27.29 14.45 -2.36
C ASP A 148 27.62 13.99 -3.78
N ARG A 149 26.74 14.23 -4.74
CA ARG A 149 26.91 13.90 -6.16
C ARG A 149 26.17 14.93 -7.01
N LEU A 150 26.64 15.14 -8.24
CA LEU A 150 25.98 16.07 -9.16
C LEU A 150 24.53 15.67 -9.47
N TYR A 151 24.30 14.39 -9.80
CA TYR A 151 22.98 13.89 -10.21
C TYR A 151 22.45 12.81 -9.27
N SER A 152 21.16 12.90 -8.95
CA SER A 152 20.44 11.92 -8.13
C SER A 152 20.02 10.71 -8.95
N ALA A 153 20.08 9.51 -8.37
CA ALA A 153 19.58 8.31 -9.02
C ALA A 153 18.04 8.34 -9.10
N SER A 154 17.46 7.99 -10.26
CA SER A 154 16.02 7.73 -10.38
C SER A 154 15.76 6.27 -10.68
N PHE A 155 14.69 5.74 -10.09
CA PHE A 155 14.22 4.38 -10.33
C PHE A 155 13.32 4.25 -11.54
N ASP A 156 13.05 5.34 -12.26
CA ASP A 156 12.25 5.31 -13.50
C ASP A 156 13.01 4.68 -14.68
N SER A 157 14.29 4.34 -14.49
CA SER A 157 15.12 3.66 -15.48
C SER A 157 15.81 2.43 -14.88
N ARG A 158 16.14 1.44 -15.71
CA ARG A 158 16.72 0.14 -15.27
C ARG A 158 18.13 0.21 -14.71
N SER A 159 18.85 1.32 -14.91
CA SER A 159 20.26 1.42 -14.55
C SER A 159 20.54 2.80 -14.01
N VAL A 160 21.07 2.86 -12.79
CA VAL A 160 21.62 4.08 -12.22
C VAL A 160 23.01 4.27 -12.83
N GLN A 161 23.16 5.27 -13.70
CA GLN A 161 24.46 5.62 -14.26
C GLN A 161 25.01 6.88 -13.59
N PRO A 162 26.34 7.01 -13.40
CA PRO A 162 26.92 8.19 -12.75
C PRO A 162 26.67 9.52 -13.49
N GLY A 163 26.45 9.47 -14.81
CA GLY A 163 26.38 10.66 -15.66
C GLY A 163 24.99 11.25 -15.91
N TRP A 164 23.92 10.56 -15.50
CA TRP A 164 22.53 10.99 -15.69
C TRP A 164 21.58 10.28 -14.73
N SER A 165 20.42 10.86 -14.48
CA SER A 165 19.45 10.38 -13.48
C SER A 165 18.48 9.34 -14.04
N ARG A 166 17.92 9.59 -15.22
CA ARG A 166 17.08 8.65 -15.98
C ARG A 166 17.11 8.92 -17.49
N LYS A 167 16.65 7.95 -18.27
CA LYS A 167 16.34 8.11 -19.70
C LYS A 167 14.84 8.31 -19.84
N VAL A 168 14.44 9.32 -20.58
CA VAL A 168 13.03 9.63 -20.83
C VAL A 168 12.76 9.71 -22.32
N SER A 169 11.60 9.22 -22.72
CA SER A 169 11.09 9.44 -24.07
C SER A 169 10.16 10.64 -24.12
N THR A 170 9.57 11.04 -23.00
CA THR A 170 8.57 12.11 -22.89
C THR A 170 8.93 13.05 -21.76
N ILE A 171 8.66 14.35 -21.93
CA ILE A 171 8.77 15.35 -20.87
C ILE A 171 7.39 15.99 -20.78
N ASP A 172 6.74 15.85 -19.63
CA ASP A 172 5.49 16.55 -19.31
C ASP A 172 5.34 16.56 -17.78
N PHE A 173 5.56 17.71 -17.17
CA PHE A 173 5.34 17.89 -15.74
C PHE A 173 5.04 19.34 -15.39
N ASN A 174 4.30 19.53 -14.30
CA ASN A 174 4.03 20.80 -13.67
C ASN A 174 4.41 20.76 -12.18
N GLY A 175 5.65 21.19 -11.89
CA GLY A 175 6.19 21.20 -10.53
C GLY A 175 6.81 19.87 -10.07
N LEU A 176 7.21 19.84 -8.80
CA LEU A 176 8.09 18.81 -8.24
C LEU A 176 7.47 17.42 -8.18
N ALA A 177 6.18 17.34 -7.82
CA ALA A 177 5.49 16.07 -7.62
C ALA A 177 5.35 15.29 -8.94
N GLU A 178 4.94 15.98 -10.01
CA GLU A 178 4.86 15.41 -11.37
C GLU A 178 6.24 15.15 -11.98
N PHE A 179 7.26 15.95 -11.62
CA PHE A 179 8.63 15.73 -12.07
C PHE A 179 9.22 14.41 -11.55
N ARG A 180 8.84 13.97 -10.35
CA ARG A 180 9.33 12.72 -9.72
C ARG A 180 10.86 12.68 -9.59
N GLY A 181 11.42 13.74 -9.03
CA GLY A 181 12.86 13.84 -8.78
C GLY A 181 13.36 12.74 -7.84
N GLY A 182 14.47 12.08 -8.18
CA GLY A 182 15.03 10.98 -7.37
C GLY A 182 15.60 11.43 -6.02
N PHE A 183 15.70 12.73 -5.78
CA PHE A 183 16.13 13.30 -4.51
C PHE A 183 14.98 13.48 -3.49
N VAL A 184 13.72 13.58 -3.95
CA VAL A 184 12.58 14.11 -3.17
C VAL A 184 12.37 13.40 -1.81
N ASN A 185 12.39 12.08 -1.80
CA ASN A 185 12.13 11.27 -0.60
C ASN A 185 13.39 10.57 -0.06
N GLN A 186 14.57 11.16 -0.27
CA GLN A 186 15.78 10.68 0.40
C GLN A 186 15.79 11.10 1.88
N VAL A 187 16.05 10.14 2.77
CA VAL A 187 16.04 10.37 4.23
C VAL A 187 17.11 11.37 4.69
N ARG A 188 18.14 11.62 3.88
CA ARG A 188 19.16 12.63 4.20
C ARG A 188 18.59 14.05 4.22
N TYR A 189 17.49 14.28 3.49
CA TYR A 189 16.82 15.57 3.36
C TYR A 189 15.64 15.70 4.35
N ASN A 190 15.71 15.05 5.51
CA ASN A 190 14.61 14.94 6.49
C ASN A 190 14.34 16.20 7.34
N TRP A 191 14.43 17.39 6.76
CA TRP A 191 14.04 18.62 7.45
C TRP A 191 12.52 18.76 7.50
N GLN A 192 12.01 19.59 8.40
CA GLN A 192 10.60 19.71 8.67
C GLN A 192 10.09 21.07 8.18
N SER A 193 9.14 21.07 7.25
CA SER A 193 8.56 22.30 6.68
C SER A 193 8.08 23.32 7.72
N PRO A 194 7.53 22.94 8.90
CA PRO A 194 7.20 23.92 9.95
C PRO A 194 8.41 24.64 10.59
N TYR A 195 9.61 24.07 10.51
CA TYR A 195 10.82 24.55 11.20
C TYR A 195 11.94 25.01 10.27
N SER A 196 11.77 24.76 8.96
CA SER A 196 12.72 25.12 7.90
C SER A 196 12.16 26.25 7.04
N ASP A 197 13.01 27.18 6.60
CA ASP A 197 12.65 28.19 5.59
C ASP A 197 12.48 27.57 4.21
N VAL A 198 13.34 26.62 3.85
CA VAL A 198 13.17 25.77 2.66
C VAL A 198 12.13 24.70 2.96
N LYS A 199 10.96 24.76 2.32
CA LYS A 199 9.87 23.80 2.50
C LYS A 199 10.13 22.53 1.69
N ARG A 200 9.81 21.35 2.24
CA ARG A 200 9.98 20.06 1.53
C ARG A 200 9.05 19.93 0.33
N GLU A 201 7.89 20.55 0.39
CA GLU A 201 6.90 20.56 -0.70
C GLU A 201 7.39 21.38 -1.90
N GLU A 202 8.38 22.26 -1.69
CA GLU A 202 8.90 23.22 -2.67
C GLU A 202 10.42 23.10 -2.83
N MET A 203 10.99 21.91 -2.61
CA MET A 203 12.45 21.71 -2.62
C MET A 203 13.08 22.31 -3.88
N PRO A 204 14.07 23.20 -3.74
CA PRO A 204 14.77 23.79 -4.87
C PRO A 204 15.50 22.70 -5.64
N PHE A 205 15.31 22.66 -6.95
CA PHE A 205 15.94 21.63 -7.78
C PHE A 205 16.36 22.18 -9.14
N PHE A 206 17.16 21.39 -9.84
CA PHE A 206 17.50 21.64 -11.22
C PHE A 206 17.43 20.34 -12.02
N VAL A 207 17.21 20.47 -13.32
CA VAL A 207 17.26 19.36 -14.28
C VAL A 207 18.04 19.79 -15.52
N ARG A 208 18.84 18.88 -16.06
CA ARG A 208 19.55 18.99 -17.33
C ARG A 208 18.94 18.00 -18.31
N TYR A 209 18.63 18.45 -19.51
CA TYR A 209 18.29 17.60 -20.64
C TYR A 209 19.43 17.60 -21.65
N ASP A 210 19.85 16.41 -22.04
CA ASP A 210 20.77 16.21 -23.16
C ASP A 210 19.93 15.82 -24.37
N TRP A 211 19.88 16.69 -25.37
CA TRP A 211 19.02 16.49 -26.54
C TRP A 211 19.64 15.52 -27.55
N PRO A 212 18.88 14.51 -28.05
CA PRO A 212 19.36 13.60 -29.09
C PRO A 212 19.40 14.27 -30.47
N ASP A 213 20.11 13.66 -31.42
CA ASP A 213 20.29 14.19 -32.78
C ASP A 213 18.97 14.27 -33.58
N ASP A 214 17.97 13.46 -33.22
CA ASP A 214 16.65 13.39 -33.86
C ASP A 214 15.62 14.35 -33.22
N ILE A 215 16.03 15.20 -32.29
CA ILE A 215 15.18 16.21 -31.66
C ILE A 215 14.63 17.30 -32.61
N PRO A 216 15.31 17.70 -33.72
CA PRO A 216 14.85 18.81 -34.55
C PRO A 216 13.42 18.63 -35.06
N GLY A 217 12.65 19.72 -35.07
CA GLY A 217 11.24 19.74 -35.46
C GLY A 217 10.24 19.54 -34.30
N SER A 218 10.72 19.15 -33.11
CA SER A 218 9.93 19.16 -31.88
C SER A 218 9.85 20.56 -31.26
N ARG A 219 8.85 20.81 -30.41
CA ARG A 219 8.70 22.08 -29.68
C ARG A 219 8.83 21.84 -28.18
N LEU A 220 9.73 22.56 -27.53
CA LEU A 220 9.83 22.58 -26.07
C LEU A 220 8.99 23.73 -25.54
N CYS A 221 8.00 23.44 -24.70
CA CYS A 221 7.16 24.44 -24.06
C CYS A 221 7.43 24.46 -22.57
N TRP A 222 7.65 25.63 -21.99
CA TRP A 222 7.92 25.74 -20.56
C TRP A 222 7.38 27.02 -19.92
N ARG A 223 7.20 26.94 -18.61
CA ARG A 223 7.03 28.05 -17.67
C ARG A 223 8.17 27.97 -16.66
N GLY A 224 8.75 29.10 -16.30
CA GLY A 224 9.93 29.19 -15.45
C GLY A 224 11.21 29.51 -16.23
N SER A 225 12.36 29.20 -15.64
CA SER A 225 13.67 29.59 -16.17
C SER A 225 14.41 28.39 -16.76
N LEU A 226 14.82 28.51 -18.02
CA LEU A 226 15.78 27.62 -18.68
C LEU A 226 17.10 28.34 -18.94
N VAL A 227 18.20 27.61 -18.93
CA VAL A 227 19.54 28.09 -19.21
C VAL A 227 20.09 27.31 -20.40
N TRP A 228 20.26 28.00 -21.51
CA TRP A 228 20.67 27.47 -22.82
C TRP A 228 22.14 27.73 -23.10
N PRO A 229 22.85 26.87 -23.83
CA PRO A 229 24.17 27.20 -24.33
C PRO A 229 24.09 28.35 -25.35
N ASP A 230 25.02 29.28 -25.31
CA ASP A 230 25.05 30.47 -26.18
C ASP A 230 25.80 30.26 -27.51
N GLY A 231 26.34 29.06 -27.74
CA GLY A 231 27.13 28.72 -28.92
C GLY A 231 28.58 29.21 -28.89
N GLN A 232 28.98 30.01 -27.90
CA GLN A 232 30.36 30.47 -27.66
C GLN A 232 30.99 29.87 -26.40
N GLY A 233 30.37 28.84 -25.83
CA GLY A 233 30.83 28.15 -24.62
C GLY A 233 30.30 28.74 -23.32
N GLY A 234 29.43 29.76 -23.39
CA GLY A 234 28.68 30.30 -22.26
C GLY A 234 27.23 29.82 -22.23
N TYR A 235 26.45 30.45 -21.35
CA TYR A 235 25.04 30.12 -21.14
C TYR A 235 24.17 31.37 -21.02
N LEU A 236 22.99 31.33 -21.63
CA LEU A 236 21.98 32.38 -21.63
C LEU A 236 20.70 31.89 -20.94
N GLN A 237 20.25 32.61 -19.92
CA GLN A 237 19.00 32.31 -19.24
C GLN A 237 17.81 32.91 -20.01
N GLN A 238 16.76 32.10 -20.18
CA GLN A 238 15.46 32.48 -20.75
C GLN A 238 14.37 32.15 -19.75
N THR A 239 13.55 33.13 -19.39
CA THR A 239 12.49 32.99 -18.38
C THR A 239 11.14 33.30 -18.99
N HIS A 240 10.17 32.40 -18.82
CA HIS A 240 8.78 32.62 -19.22
C HIS A 240 7.87 32.62 -17.98
N HIS A 241 7.07 33.67 -17.81
CA HIS A 241 6.07 33.76 -16.73
C HIS A 241 4.84 32.88 -17.00
N GLU A 242 4.45 32.78 -18.26
CA GLU A 242 3.41 31.88 -18.77
C GLU A 242 4.06 30.77 -19.61
N LYS A 243 3.28 29.76 -19.99
CA LYS A 243 3.81 28.66 -20.80
C LYS A 243 4.00 29.13 -22.24
N ASP A 244 5.24 29.17 -22.71
CA ASP A 244 5.58 29.50 -24.10
C ASP A 244 6.56 28.48 -24.69
N CYS A 245 6.60 28.39 -26.02
CA CYS A 245 7.22 27.30 -26.76
C CYS A 245 8.31 27.78 -27.71
N ARG A 246 9.43 27.04 -27.75
CA ARG A 246 10.50 27.18 -28.73
C ARG A 246 10.56 25.96 -29.63
N LEU A 247 10.66 26.18 -30.94
CA LEU A 247 10.97 25.12 -31.90
C LEU A 247 12.44 24.71 -31.74
N LEU A 248 12.69 23.41 -31.63
CA LEU A 248 14.03 22.83 -31.57
C LEU A 248 14.55 22.63 -32.99
N THR A 249 15.75 23.15 -33.24
CA THR A 249 16.42 23.20 -34.54
C THR A 249 17.67 22.33 -34.53
N GLU A 250 18.35 22.19 -35.67
CA GLU A 250 19.57 21.39 -35.78
C GLU A 250 20.70 21.88 -34.86
N THR A 251 20.73 23.18 -34.51
CA THR A 251 21.72 23.73 -33.58
C THR A 251 21.46 23.35 -32.11
N ASP A 252 20.25 22.87 -31.80
CA ASP A 252 19.89 22.40 -30.46
C ASP A 252 20.24 20.92 -30.25
N ALA A 253 20.48 20.17 -31.33
CA ALA A 253 20.89 18.76 -31.26
C ALA A 253 22.22 18.61 -30.50
N GLY A 254 22.28 17.66 -29.57
CA GLY A 254 23.45 17.43 -28.72
C GLY A 254 23.69 18.50 -27.64
N SER A 255 22.86 19.54 -27.56
CA SER A 255 23.02 20.62 -26.58
C SER A 255 22.53 20.21 -25.18
N HIS A 256 23.06 20.90 -24.15
CA HIS A 256 22.73 20.68 -22.75
C HIS A 256 21.89 21.85 -22.21
N VAL A 257 20.61 21.61 -21.93
CA VAL A 257 19.70 22.64 -21.44
C VAL A 257 19.40 22.39 -19.97
N PHE A 258 19.60 23.41 -19.13
CA PHE A 258 19.28 23.33 -17.71
C PHE A 258 17.96 24.04 -17.42
N ALA A 259 17.17 23.49 -16.51
CA ALA A 259 15.97 24.12 -15.99
C ALA A 259 16.10 24.35 -14.48
N ILE A 260 15.60 25.49 -14.03
CA ILE A 260 15.69 25.93 -12.62
C ILE A 260 14.30 25.82 -11.98
N GLY A 261 14.18 24.91 -11.02
CA GLY A 261 12.98 24.70 -10.20
C GLY A 261 13.08 25.39 -8.85
N ILE A 262 13.19 26.72 -8.83
CA ILE A 262 13.30 27.54 -7.61
C ILE A 262 12.35 28.75 -7.71
N PRO A 263 11.20 28.77 -6.99
CA PRO A 263 10.63 27.66 -6.24
C PRO A 263 10.17 26.52 -7.17
N ALA A 264 10.08 25.31 -6.62
CA ALA A 264 9.83 24.10 -7.40
C ALA A 264 8.52 24.14 -8.23
N ASN A 265 7.47 24.77 -7.70
CA ASN A 265 6.16 24.87 -8.35
C ASN A 265 6.12 25.90 -9.49
N ASN A 266 7.20 26.64 -9.74
CA ASN A 266 7.27 27.59 -10.86
C ASN A 266 7.71 26.97 -12.17
N LEU A 267 8.26 25.75 -12.13
CA LEU A 267 8.76 25.07 -13.32
C LEU A 267 7.71 24.09 -13.86
N ALA A 268 7.32 24.29 -15.12
CA ALA A 268 6.55 23.32 -15.89
C ALA A 268 7.19 23.17 -17.26
N ILE A 269 7.35 21.95 -17.75
CA ILE A 269 7.96 21.68 -19.06
C ILE A 269 7.15 20.59 -19.75
N SER A 270 6.87 20.78 -21.04
CA SER A 270 6.33 19.75 -21.92
C SER A 270 7.06 19.75 -23.26
N LEU A 271 7.31 18.55 -23.81
CA LEU A 271 7.89 18.37 -25.12
C LEU A 271 6.82 17.91 -26.13
N GLU A 272 6.50 18.76 -27.09
CA GLU A 272 5.65 18.42 -28.23
C GLU A 272 6.51 17.78 -29.32
N LYS A 273 6.29 16.49 -29.57
CA LYS A 273 7.08 15.72 -30.55
C LYS A 273 6.60 15.93 -31.97
N THR A 274 7.45 15.57 -32.93
CA THR A 274 7.04 15.41 -34.34
C THR A 274 5.96 14.33 -34.49
N GLY A 275 5.13 14.44 -35.55
CA GLY A 275 3.97 13.57 -35.73
C GLY A 275 4.28 12.07 -35.76
N LEU A 276 5.42 11.68 -36.35
CA LEU A 276 5.88 10.29 -36.39
C LEU A 276 6.16 9.73 -34.98
N LEU A 277 6.83 10.51 -34.14
CA LEU A 277 7.19 10.11 -32.79
C LEU A 277 5.99 10.15 -31.84
N ALA A 278 5.10 11.13 -32.00
CA ALA A 278 3.83 11.17 -31.28
C ALA A 278 2.96 9.94 -31.61
N ALA A 279 2.89 9.55 -32.89
CA ALA A 279 2.19 8.33 -33.30
C ALA A 279 2.85 7.07 -32.71
N SER A 280 4.19 7.03 -32.68
CA SER A 280 4.95 5.94 -32.06
C SER A 280 4.66 5.80 -30.57
N ASP A 281 4.62 6.89 -29.80
CA ASP A 281 4.23 6.87 -28.39
C ASP A 281 2.80 6.33 -28.21
N GLY A 282 1.87 6.78 -29.06
CA GLY A 282 0.51 6.26 -29.08
C GLY A 282 0.46 4.74 -29.31
N LEU A 283 1.23 4.23 -30.27
CA LEU A 283 1.36 2.79 -30.54
C LEU A 283 2.00 2.03 -29.38
N ARG A 284 2.99 2.62 -28.70
CA ARG A 284 3.64 2.04 -27.51
C ARG A 284 2.66 1.85 -26.36
N VAL A 285 1.67 2.73 -26.23
CA VAL A 285 0.56 2.54 -25.30
C VAL A 285 -0.45 1.52 -25.84
N PHE A 286 -0.87 1.64 -27.09
CA PHE A 286 -1.97 0.85 -27.67
C PHE A 286 -1.65 -0.65 -27.82
N ILE A 287 -0.45 -1.01 -28.30
CA ILE A 287 -0.07 -2.41 -28.57
C ILE A 287 -0.19 -3.30 -27.31
N PRO A 288 0.33 -2.89 -26.13
CA PRO A 288 0.13 -3.64 -24.90
C PRO A 288 -1.33 -3.96 -24.57
N PHE A 289 -2.26 -3.01 -24.79
CA PHE A 289 -3.69 -3.25 -24.56
C PHE A 289 -4.25 -4.31 -25.52
N VAL A 290 -3.91 -4.22 -26.81
CA VAL A 290 -4.37 -5.19 -27.82
C VAL A 290 -3.86 -6.59 -27.49
N ILE A 291 -2.57 -6.73 -27.17
CA ILE A 291 -1.98 -8.03 -26.84
C ILE A 291 -2.53 -8.57 -25.52
N ALA A 292 -2.71 -7.72 -24.50
CA ALA A 292 -3.33 -8.14 -23.25
C ALA A 292 -4.77 -8.61 -23.44
N ALA A 293 -5.56 -7.91 -24.27
CA ALA A 293 -6.92 -8.32 -24.64
C ALA A 293 -6.93 -9.66 -25.39
N LEU A 294 -5.98 -9.87 -26.32
CA LEU A 294 -5.80 -11.14 -27.01
C LEU A 294 -5.46 -12.27 -26.03
N VAL A 295 -4.48 -12.08 -25.13
CA VAL A 295 -4.11 -13.06 -24.11
C VAL A 295 -5.30 -13.37 -23.19
N PHE A 296 -6.03 -12.33 -22.79
CA PHE A 296 -7.25 -12.46 -21.99
C PHE A 296 -8.29 -13.35 -22.70
N TRP A 297 -8.60 -13.04 -23.97
CA TRP A 297 -9.56 -13.79 -24.77
C TRP A 297 -9.14 -15.24 -25.00
N LEU A 298 -7.84 -15.49 -25.23
CA LEU A 298 -7.31 -16.84 -25.49
C LEU A 298 -7.31 -17.75 -24.25
N LEU A 299 -6.99 -17.19 -23.08
CA LEU A 299 -6.60 -18.00 -21.91
C LEU A 299 -7.52 -17.87 -20.70
N ILE A 300 -8.31 -16.79 -20.59
CA ILE A 300 -9.08 -16.48 -19.39
C ILE A 300 -10.57 -16.71 -19.64
N GLN A 301 -11.23 -17.44 -18.74
CA GLN A 301 -12.68 -17.65 -18.78
C GLN A 301 -13.36 -16.78 -17.72
N PRO A 302 -13.77 -15.54 -18.04
CA PRO A 302 -14.40 -14.67 -17.06
C PRO A 302 -15.80 -15.18 -16.68
N ASN A 303 -16.13 -15.06 -15.40
CA ASN A 303 -17.51 -15.15 -14.93
C ASN A 303 -18.00 -13.75 -14.59
N TRP A 304 -18.66 -13.10 -15.55
CA TRP A 304 -19.13 -11.72 -15.42
C TRP A 304 -20.09 -11.52 -14.24
N LYS A 305 -20.91 -12.52 -13.91
CA LYS A 305 -21.83 -12.45 -12.76
C LYS A 305 -21.09 -12.40 -11.43
N SER A 306 -19.98 -13.13 -11.28
CA SER A 306 -19.17 -13.06 -10.06
C SER A 306 -18.31 -11.80 -9.97
N LEU A 307 -18.11 -11.10 -11.09
CA LEU A 307 -17.32 -9.87 -11.15
C LEU A 307 -18.13 -8.61 -10.82
N THR A 308 -19.47 -8.64 -10.84
CA THR A 308 -20.28 -7.43 -10.65
C THR A 308 -20.01 -6.73 -9.32
N VAL A 309 -20.10 -7.45 -8.19
CA VAL A 309 -19.88 -6.85 -6.87
C VAL A 309 -18.41 -6.45 -6.67
N PRO A 310 -17.41 -7.31 -6.92
CA PRO A 310 -16.00 -6.90 -6.87
C PRO A 310 -15.68 -5.71 -7.78
N GLY A 311 -16.20 -5.69 -9.00
CA GLY A 311 -15.98 -4.60 -9.95
C GLY A 311 -16.54 -3.26 -9.44
N LEU A 312 -17.74 -3.26 -8.86
CA LEU A 312 -18.33 -2.06 -8.26
C LEU A 312 -17.53 -1.58 -7.04
N ILE A 313 -17.04 -2.50 -6.19
CA ILE A 313 -16.19 -2.15 -5.05
C ILE A 313 -14.87 -1.55 -5.51
N LEU A 314 -14.25 -2.14 -6.54
CA LEU A 314 -13.02 -1.62 -7.10
C LEU A 314 -13.23 -0.23 -7.73
N LEU A 315 -14.31 -0.05 -8.48
CA LEU A 315 -14.66 1.26 -9.05
C LEU A 315 -14.85 2.31 -7.94
N ALA A 316 -15.58 1.95 -6.87
CA ALA A 316 -15.74 2.83 -5.71
C ALA A 316 -14.39 3.16 -5.06
N ALA A 317 -13.48 2.19 -4.93
CA ALA A 317 -12.13 2.40 -4.41
C ALA A 317 -11.31 3.35 -5.30
N ILE A 318 -11.36 3.18 -6.62
CA ILE A 318 -10.67 4.05 -7.59
C ILE A 318 -11.22 5.48 -7.48
N VAL A 319 -12.54 5.66 -7.60
CA VAL A 319 -13.19 6.97 -7.54
C VAL A 319 -12.90 7.67 -6.21
N PHE A 320 -13.04 6.96 -5.09
CA PHE A 320 -12.81 7.53 -3.77
C PHE A 320 -11.33 7.94 -3.60
N THR A 321 -10.39 7.11 -4.05
CA THR A 321 -8.95 7.41 -3.96
C THR A 321 -8.60 8.58 -4.88
N ALA A 322 -9.14 8.64 -6.09
CA ALA A 322 -8.92 9.76 -7.01
C ALA A 322 -9.44 11.09 -6.45
N ILE A 323 -10.55 11.07 -5.70
CA ILE A 323 -11.08 12.28 -5.05
C ILE A 323 -10.21 12.70 -3.85
N LYS A 324 -9.77 11.76 -3.02
CA LYS A 324 -9.06 12.07 -1.76
C LYS A 324 -7.56 12.29 -1.94
N THR A 325 -6.96 11.62 -2.91
CA THR A 325 -5.50 11.51 -3.04
C THR A 325 -5.13 11.27 -4.52
N PRO A 326 -5.51 12.19 -5.44
CA PRO A 326 -5.32 12.03 -6.88
C PRO A 326 -3.86 11.80 -7.27
N TRP A 327 -2.94 12.41 -6.53
CA TRP A 327 -1.50 12.33 -6.78
C TRP A 327 -0.96 10.89 -6.72
N MET A 328 -1.62 9.94 -6.04
CA MET A 328 -1.20 8.53 -6.06
C MET A 328 -1.28 7.89 -7.46
N PHE A 329 -2.01 8.50 -8.40
CA PHE A 329 -2.19 8.00 -9.76
C PHE A 329 -1.10 8.44 -10.76
N GLY A 330 0.00 9.03 -10.30
CA GLY A 330 1.13 9.32 -11.20
C GLY A 330 2.25 10.12 -10.57
N ASP A 331 1.93 10.94 -9.57
CA ASP A 331 2.87 11.88 -8.98
C ASP A 331 3.68 11.23 -7.85
N TYR A 332 4.83 11.82 -7.53
CA TYR A 332 5.71 11.39 -6.45
C TYR A 332 5.87 12.53 -5.43
N LEU A 333 4.92 12.59 -4.51
CA LEU A 333 4.81 13.70 -3.56
C LEU A 333 6.00 13.71 -2.57
N PRO A 334 6.56 14.89 -2.25
CA PRO A 334 7.46 15.04 -1.12
C PRO A 334 6.75 14.67 0.19
N LEU A 335 7.19 13.59 0.83
CA LEU A 335 6.69 13.18 2.14
C LEU A 335 7.18 14.17 3.21
N GLY A 336 6.35 14.44 4.22
CA GLY A 336 6.72 15.34 5.32
C GLY A 336 7.91 14.82 6.12
N GLY A 337 8.82 15.72 6.47
CA GLY A 337 9.97 15.40 7.33
C GLY A 337 9.54 15.12 8.77
N GLY A 338 10.39 14.38 9.49
CA GLY A 338 10.14 13.92 10.86
C GLY A 338 9.15 12.75 10.97
N GLY A 339 8.47 12.38 9.88
CA GLY A 339 7.49 11.29 9.86
C GLY A 339 8.06 9.93 9.43
N ASP A 340 7.48 8.85 9.94
CA ASP A 340 7.87 7.48 9.60
C ASP A 340 7.77 7.17 8.10
N GLY A 341 6.84 7.83 7.39
CA GLY A 341 6.65 7.64 5.95
C GLY A 341 7.90 7.95 5.14
N LEU A 342 8.55 9.09 5.42
CA LEU A 342 9.80 9.45 4.77
C LEU A 342 10.94 8.50 5.15
N ALA A 343 10.97 8.03 6.39
CA ALA A 343 11.97 7.05 6.82
C ALA A 343 11.81 5.73 6.04
N HIS A 344 10.60 5.19 5.93
CA HIS A 344 10.33 3.97 5.17
C HIS A 344 10.69 4.12 3.69
N GLU A 345 10.27 5.22 3.06
CA GLU A 345 10.54 5.50 1.65
C GLU A 345 12.04 5.73 1.36
N GLY A 346 12.72 6.50 2.22
CA GLY A 346 14.14 6.77 2.08
C GLY A 346 15.02 5.54 2.34
N PHE A 347 14.65 4.69 3.29
CA PHE A 347 15.31 3.40 3.48
C PHE A 347 15.04 2.46 2.30
N ALA A 348 13.82 2.44 1.77
CA ALA A 348 13.47 1.66 0.59
C ALA A 348 14.31 2.07 -0.63
N ARG A 349 14.50 3.37 -0.85
CA ARG A 349 15.46 3.87 -1.87
C ARG A 349 16.86 3.32 -1.63
N SER A 350 17.37 3.38 -0.41
CA SER A 350 18.72 2.89 -0.11
C SER A 350 18.88 1.40 -0.37
N VAL A 351 17.87 0.60 -0.02
CA VAL A 351 17.83 -0.84 -0.35
C VAL A 351 17.86 -1.04 -1.86
N ALA A 352 16.99 -0.33 -2.57
CA ALA A 352 16.86 -0.41 -4.01
C ALA A 352 18.14 0.03 -4.76
N GLU A 353 18.82 1.09 -4.30
CA GLU A 353 20.13 1.53 -4.84
C GLU A 353 21.19 0.44 -4.59
N GLY A 354 21.22 -0.16 -3.40
CA GLY A 354 22.14 -1.27 -3.09
C GLY A 354 21.93 -2.48 -4.00
N LEU A 355 20.67 -2.88 -4.25
CA LEU A 355 20.34 -3.99 -5.15
C LEU A 355 20.82 -3.73 -6.58
N LEU A 356 20.61 -2.52 -7.11
CA LEU A 356 21.03 -2.16 -8.47
C LEU A 356 22.56 -2.06 -8.61
N ASN A 357 23.25 -1.62 -7.56
CA ASN A 357 24.71 -1.49 -7.55
C ASN A 357 25.42 -2.82 -7.22
N GLY A 358 24.69 -3.91 -6.97
CA GLY A 358 25.27 -5.18 -6.54
C GLY A 358 25.79 -5.18 -5.10
N ASP A 359 25.49 -4.14 -4.32
CA ASP A 359 25.79 -4.05 -2.89
C ASP A 359 24.66 -4.74 -2.09
N TRP A 360 24.64 -6.07 -2.21
CA TRP A 360 23.66 -6.92 -1.53
C TRP A 360 23.74 -6.81 -0.01
N GLN A 361 24.93 -6.48 0.52
CA GLN A 361 25.13 -6.32 1.96
C GLN A 361 24.42 -5.07 2.48
N GLN A 362 24.60 -3.92 1.84
CA GLN A 362 23.87 -2.70 2.23
C GLN A 362 22.38 -2.81 1.95
N ALA A 363 22.00 -3.48 0.85
CA ALA A 363 20.61 -3.78 0.57
C ALA A 363 19.96 -4.62 1.68
N ALA A 364 20.63 -5.69 2.13
CA ALA A 364 20.15 -6.53 3.22
C ALA A 364 20.16 -5.84 4.58
N ARG A 365 21.11 -4.92 4.83
CA ARG A 365 21.19 -4.10 6.06
C ARG A 365 20.04 -3.09 6.16
N GLY A 366 19.52 -2.63 5.02
CA GLY A 366 18.38 -1.72 4.96
C GLY A 366 18.54 -0.44 5.79
N ARG A 367 19.76 0.11 5.83
CA ARG A 367 20.15 1.35 6.56
C ARG A 367 20.15 1.28 8.09
N SER A 368 20.04 0.11 8.69
CA SER A 368 20.06 -0.02 10.15
C SER A 368 20.68 -1.33 10.58
N ASP A 369 21.61 -1.34 11.54
CA ASP A 369 22.16 -2.57 12.09
C ASP A 369 21.16 -3.36 12.94
N ILE A 370 20.36 -2.62 13.68
CA ILE A 370 19.25 -3.13 14.47
C ILE A 370 18.01 -2.37 14.02
N PHE A 371 16.97 -3.10 13.63
CA PHE A 371 15.72 -2.48 13.22
C PHE A 371 15.09 -1.71 14.39
N TYR A 372 15.09 -0.38 14.27
CA TYR A 372 14.33 0.52 15.14
C TYR A 372 12.91 0.75 14.62
N TYR A 373 12.76 0.93 13.30
CA TYR A 373 11.46 0.96 12.62
C TYR A 373 11.09 -0.42 12.09
N MET A 374 9.79 -0.72 12.00
CA MET A 374 9.29 -1.95 11.40
C MET A 374 9.93 -2.19 10.02
N PRO A 375 10.65 -3.31 9.81
CA PRO A 375 11.48 -3.47 8.62
C PRO A 375 10.69 -3.77 7.36
N GLY A 376 9.57 -4.49 7.44
CA GLY A 376 8.92 -5.08 6.25
C GLY A 376 8.50 -4.07 5.19
N LEU A 377 8.02 -2.87 5.58
CA LEU A 377 7.56 -1.88 4.60
C LEU A 377 8.69 -1.37 3.70
N ARG A 378 9.90 -1.15 4.22
CA ARG A 378 11.01 -0.61 3.41
C ARG A 378 11.42 -1.57 2.30
N TYR A 379 11.35 -2.88 2.55
CA TYR A 379 11.64 -3.91 1.55
C TYR A 379 10.52 -4.05 0.52
N LEU A 380 9.26 -3.91 0.96
CA LEU A 380 8.11 -3.86 0.06
C LEU A 380 8.20 -2.66 -0.89
N LEU A 381 8.50 -1.47 -0.36
CA LEU A 381 8.67 -0.25 -1.15
C LEU A 381 9.92 -0.32 -2.04
N ALA A 382 10.98 -1.02 -1.64
CA ALA A 382 12.14 -1.25 -2.49
C ALA A 382 11.79 -2.13 -3.70
N ALA A 383 10.96 -3.17 -3.50
CA ALA A 383 10.44 -3.98 -4.58
C ALA A 383 9.50 -3.17 -5.49
N GLU A 384 8.68 -2.29 -4.92
CA GLU A 384 7.86 -1.34 -5.68
C GLU A 384 8.71 -0.46 -6.59
N LYS A 385 9.83 0.07 -6.11
CA LYS A 385 10.76 0.87 -6.93
C LYS A 385 11.32 0.11 -8.13
N MET A 386 11.65 -1.17 -7.95
CA MET A 386 12.13 -2.01 -9.04
C MET A 386 11.05 -2.26 -10.10
N LEU A 387 9.78 -2.33 -9.70
CA LEU A 387 8.66 -2.66 -10.59
C LEU A 387 8.00 -1.42 -11.22
N PHE A 388 7.95 -0.31 -10.49
CA PHE A 388 7.13 0.86 -10.81
C PHE A 388 7.89 2.19 -10.74
N GLY A 389 9.19 2.17 -10.45
CA GLY A 389 10.03 3.38 -10.42
C GLY A 389 9.75 4.28 -9.22
N ASP A 390 10.02 5.58 -9.37
CA ASP A 390 9.70 6.61 -8.38
C ASP A 390 8.21 6.99 -8.47
N THR A 391 7.33 6.01 -8.21
CA THR A 391 5.87 6.15 -8.16
C THR A 391 5.31 5.50 -6.88
N HIS A 392 3.98 5.56 -6.72
CA HIS A 392 3.25 4.90 -5.63
C HIS A 392 2.34 3.76 -6.11
N PHE A 393 2.58 3.22 -7.31
CA PHE A 393 1.70 2.24 -7.93
C PHE A 393 1.59 0.90 -7.18
N GLY A 394 2.69 0.45 -6.56
CA GLY A 394 2.67 -0.78 -5.76
C GLY A 394 1.77 -0.64 -4.53
N TYR A 395 1.94 0.46 -3.79
CA TYR A 395 1.08 0.75 -2.64
C TYR A 395 -0.35 1.11 -3.07
N LEU A 396 -0.54 1.84 -4.17
CA LEU A 396 -1.86 2.12 -4.73
C LEU A 396 -2.62 0.82 -5.05
N ALA A 397 -1.96 -0.18 -5.64
CA ALA A 397 -2.60 -1.48 -5.91
C ALA A 397 -3.10 -2.14 -4.61
N LEU A 398 -2.30 -2.13 -3.54
CA LEU A 398 -2.72 -2.65 -2.23
C LEU A 398 -3.92 -1.87 -1.66
N LEU A 399 -3.89 -0.55 -1.79
CA LEU A 399 -4.95 0.33 -1.32
C LEU A 399 -6.27 0.08 -2.07
N LEU A 400 -6.22 -0.06 -3.40
CA LEU A 400 -7.41 -0.34 -4.23
C LEU A 400 -7.98 -1.75 -3.99
N LEU A 401 -7.14 -2.72 -3.64
CA LEU A 401 -7.57 -4.09 -3.31
C LEU A 401 -8.05 -4.24 -1.85
N TRP A 402 -7.77 -3.27 -0.97
CA TRP A 402 -8.13 -3.35 0.45
C TRP A 402 -9.64 -3.49 0.70
N PRO A 403 -10.53 -2.69 0.08
CA PRO A 403 -11.98 -2.87 0.23
C PRO A 403 -12.48 -4.24 -0.25
N LEU A 404 -11.86 -4.80 -1.29
CA LEU A 404 -12.19 -6.15 -1.78
C LEU A 404 -11.82 -7.22 -0.76
N LEU A 405 -10.67 -7.07 -0.13
CA LEU A 405 -10.23 -8.01 0.90
C LEU A 405 -11.16 -7.98 2.12
N ILE A 406 -11.58 -6.78 2.56
CA ILE A 406 -12.62 -6.64 3.60
C ILE A 406 -13.92 -7.30 3.14
N TYR A 407 -14.36 -7.05 1.90
CA TYR A 407 -15.59 -7.64 1.38
C TYR A 407 -15.55 -9.16 1.46
N HIS A 408 -14.47 -9.77 0.98
CA HIS A 408 -14.31 -11.22 1.01
C HIS A 408 -14.19 -11.77 2.43
N LEU A 409 -13.50 -11.08 3.34
CA LEU A 409 -13.44 -11.46 4.75
C LEU A 409 -14.86 -11.50 5.37
N PHE A 410 -15.65 -10.43 5.21
CA PHE A 410 -17.00 -10.39 5.74
C PHE A 410 -17.92 -11.40 5.05
N ARG A 411 -17.80 -11.55 3.73
CA ARG A 411 -18.60 -12.50 2.94
C ARG A 411 -18.35 -13.96 3.32
N ASN A 412 -17.18 -14.30 3.87
CA ASN A 412 -16.88 -15.65 4.36
C ASN A 412 -17.71 -16.04 5.59
N TYR A 413 -18.17 -15.07 6.40
CA TYR A 413 -18.86 -15.33 7.67
C TYR A 413 -20.27 -14.76 7.75
N LEU A 414 -20.64 -13.87 6.82
CA LEU A 414 -21.93 -13.20 6.77
C LEU A 414 -22.64 -13.42 5.42
N PRO A 415 -23.98 -13.29 5.39
CA PRO A 415 -24.73 -13.22 4.13
C PRO A 415 -24.24 -12.06 3.24
N THR A 416 -24.41 -12.20 1.92
CA THR A 416 -23.98 -11.19 0.94
C THR A 416 -24.52 -9.80 1.25
N SER A 417 -25.78 -9.69 1.68
CA SER A 417 -26.41 -8.40 2.01
C SER A 417 -25.66 -7.67 3.13
N TRP A 418 -25.33 -8.37 4.22
CA TRP A 418 -24.55 -7.81 5.32
C TRP A 418 -23.15 -7.39 4.87
N ALA A 419 -22.46 -8.24 4.10
CA ALA A 419 -21.14 -7.89 3.58
C ALA A 419 -21.18 -6.65 2.68
N VAL A 420 -22.18 -6.52 1.80
CA VAL A 420 -22.37 -5.33 0.95
C VAL A 420 -22.70 -4.11 1.79
N THR A 421 -23.61 -4.21 2.77
CA THR A 421 -23.93 -3.09 3.67
C THR A 421 -22.70 -2.59 4.43
N ILE A 422 -21.86 -3.50 4.93
CA ILE A 422 -20.63 -3.15 5.64
C ILE A 422 -19.64 -2.47 4.71
N ILE A 423 -19.52 -2.91 3.46
CA ILE A 423 -18.65 -2.26 2.48
C ILE A 423 -19.17 -0.88 2.07
N ILE A 424 -20.49 -0.71 1.92
CA ILE A 424 -21.06 0.63 1.72
C ILE A 424 -20.71 1.52 2.91
N ALA A 425 -20.93 1.05 4.15
CA ALA A 425 -20.56 1.77 5.37
C ALA A 425 -19.06 2.09 5.41
N PHE A 426 -18.20 1.17 4.95
CA PHE A 426 -16.76 1.36 4.89
C PHE A 426 -16.35 2.57 4.03
N PHE A 427 -17.09 2.90 2.97
CA PHE A 427 -16.83 4.08 2.15
C PHE A 427 -17.43 5.38 2.72
N ILE A 428 -18.60 5.31 3.38
CA ILE A 428 -19.38 6.52 3.72
C ILE A 428 -19.39 6.89 5.20
N ALA A 429 -19.18 5.94 6.11
CA ALA A 429 -19.39 6.12 7.54
C ALA A 429 -18.11 6.60 8.24
N SER A 430 -17.76 7.88 8.05
CA SER A 430 -16.58 8.50 8.69
C SER A 430 -16.60 8.41 10.23
N GLY A 431 -17.78 8.33 10.84
CA GLY A 431 -17.96 8.09 12.27
C GLY A 431 -17.47 6.72 12.76
N LEU A 432 -17.15 5.77 11.85
CA LEU A 432 -16.62 4.45 12.20
C LEU A 432 -15.09 4.35 12.05
N LYS A 433 -14.40 5.47 11.82
CA LYS A 433 -12.95 5.51 11.58
C LYS A 433 -12.12 4.88 12.70
N ASP A 434 -12.53 5.05 13.96
CA ASP A 434 -11.74 4.60 15.12
C ASP A 434 -11.79 3.07 15.33
N TRP A 435 -12.73 2.40 14.67
CA TRP A 435 -12.84 0.94 14.63
C TRP A 435 -12.28 0.32 13.34
N GLY A 436 -11.58 1.10 12.52
CA GLY A 436 -11.00 0.62 11.27
C GLY A 436 -12.02 0.38 10.16
N LEU A 437 -13.23 0.92 10.28
CA LEU A 437 -14.33 0.78 9.31
C LEU A 437 -14.59 2.06 8.48
N TYR A 438 -13.52 2.74 8.07
CA TYR A 438 -13.62 3.87 7.14
C TYR A 438 -12.43 3.91 6.18
N TYR A 439 -12.69 3.77 4.87
CA TYR A 439 -11.66 3.71 3.83
C TYR A 439 -10.79 4.97 3.77
N GLY A 440 -11.36 6.15 4.05
CA GLY A 440 -10.65 7.41 3.94
C GLY A 440 -9.44 7.55 4.86
N GLU A 441 -9.44 6.92 6.04
CA GLU A 441 -8.23 6.89 6.86
C GLU A 441 -7.15 6.00 6.22
N TYR A 442 -7.48 4.82 5.71
CA TYR A 442 -6.49 3.97 5.02
C TYR A 442 -5.86 4.68 3.82
N VAL A 443 -6.65 5.42 3.03
CA VAL A 443 -6.17 6.24 1.92
C VAL A 443 -5.21 7.32 2.43
N LYS A 444 -5.60 8.08 3.45
CA LYS A 444 -4.79 9.15 4.06
C LYS A 444 -3.44 8.66 4.57
N TRP A 445 -3.41 7.52 5.28
CA TRP A 445 -2.17 7.04 5.89
C TRP A 445 -1.30 6.24 4.93
N ALA A 446 -1.89 5.51 3.96
CA ALA A 446 -1.13 4.94 2.85
C ALA A 446 -0.47 6.05 2.00
N GLY A 447 -1.19 7.12 1.69
CA GLY A 447 -0.64 8.29 1.01
C GLY A 447 0.42 9.06 1.82
N ARG A 448 0.57 8.77 3.12
CA ARG A 448 1.67 9.30 3.93
C ARG A 448 2.80 8.29 4.13
N GLY A 449 2.78 7.17 3.42
CA GLY A 449 3.82 6.13 3.49
C GLY A 449 3.80 5.28 4.77
N TYR A 450 2.68 5.23 5.51
CA TYR A 450 2.63 4.45 6.75
C TYR A 450 2.23 2.97 6.51
N PRO A 451 2.69 2.01 7.35
CA PRO A 451 2.51 0.58 7.08
C PRO A 451 1.14 -0.06 7.38
N GLU A 452 0.12 0.64 7.89
CA GLU A 452 -1.10 -0.02 8.38
C GLU A 452 -1.83 -0.78 7.28
N THR A 453 -2.14 -0.12 6.17
CA THR A 453 -2.89 -0.73 5.07
C THR A 453 -2.18 -1.96 4.53
N ALA A 454 -0.87 -1.89 4.26
CA ALA A 454 -0.09 -3.02 3.79
C ALA A 454 -0.02 -4.18 4.80
N GLY A 455 0.26 -3.89 6.07
CA GLY A 455 0.38 -4.91 7.11
C GLY A 455 -0.95 -5.60 7.43
N TYR A 456 -2.04 -4.84 7.48
CA TYR A 456 -3.38 -5.37 7.75
C TYR A 456 -3.95 -6.13 6.56
N ALA A 457 -3.69 -5.66 5.33
CA ALA A 457 -4.03 -6.41 4.12
C ALA A 457 -3.28 -7.75 4.07
N ALA A 458 -1.98 -7.76 4.36
CA ALA A 458 -1.20 -8.99 4.44
C ALA A 458 -1.76 -9.93 5.53
N PHE A 459 -2.09 -9.42 6.72
CA PHE A 459 -2.65 -10.26 7.79
C PHE A 459 -3.94 -10.97 7.37
N ILE A 460 -4.90 -10.21 6.83
CA ILE A 460 -6.20 -10.77 6.43
C ILE A 460 -6.05 -11.73 5.23
N ALA A 461 -5.23 -11.36 4.24
CA ALA A 461 -4.99 -12.22 3.08
C ALA A 461 -4.29 -13.53 3.49
N GLY A 462 -3.26 -13.45 4.33
CA GLY A 462 -2.55 -14.61 4.87
C GLY A 462 -3.49 -15.54 5.66
N PHE A 463 -4.30 -14.97 6.55
CA PHE A 463 -5.32 -15.71 7.30
C PHE A 463 -6.33 -16.41 6.36
N MET A 464 -6.88 -15.69 5.38
CA MET A 464 -7.85 -16.27 4.44
C MET A 464 -7.24 -17.38 3.59
N LEU A 465 -5.97 -17.27 3.22
CA LEU A 465 -5.25 -18.29 2.47
C LEU A 465 -5.06 -19.58 3.28
N CYS A 466 -4.52 -19.50 4.51
CA CYS A 466 -4.21 -20.69 5.30
C CYS A 466 -5.39 -21.23 6.12
N ALA A 467 -6.22 -20.38 6.73
CA ALA A 467 -7.30 -20.82 7.60
C ALA A 467 -8.64 -21.03 6.86
N GLY A 468 -8.90 -20.25 5.80
CA GLY A 468 -10.20 -20.24 5.14
C GLY A 468 -10.57 -21.58 4.52
N GLY A 469 -11.60 -22.27 5.04
CA GLY A 469 -12.04 -23.54 4.46
C GLY A 469 -11.04 -24.68 4.56
N ILE A 470 -10.27 -24.70 5.65
CA ILE A 470 -9.40 -25.81 6.04
C ILE A 470 -10.13 -27.17 6.08
N GLN A 471 -11.44 -27.16 6.36
CA GLN A 471 -12.24 -28.39 6.45
C GLN A 471 -12.68 -28.95 5.08
N GLU A 472 -12.50 -28.20 3.99
CA GLU A 472 -13.12 -28.50 2.68
C GLU A 472 -12.09 -28.83 1.58
N SER A 473 -10.80 -28.68 1.83
CA SER A 473 -9.77 -28.71 0.78
C SER A 473 -8.87 -29.94 0.82
N SER A 474 -8.76 -30.66 -0.30
CA SER A 474 -7.84 -31.79 -0.49
C SER A 474 -6.40 -31.38 -0.85
N ARG A 475 -6.12 -30.09 -1.06
CA ARG A 475 -4.79 -29.56 -1.44
C ARG A 475 -4.41 -28.37 -0.56
N TRP A 476 -4.16 -28.64 0.71
CA TRP A 476 -3.95 -27.60 1.72
C TRP A 476 -2.48 -27.16 1.89
N ALA A 477 -1.49 -28.02 1.61
CA ALA A 477 -0.06 -27.69 1.69
C ALA A 477 0.33 -26.35 1.05
N GLY A 478 -0.02 -26.13 -0.23
CA GLY A 478 0.27 -24.86 -0.91
C GLY A 478 -0.42 -23.66 -0.25
N ARG A 479 -1.65 -23.85 0.25
CA ARG A 479 -2.41 -22.83 1.00
C ARG A 479 -1.72 -22.44 2.29
N ALA A 480 -1.27 -23.46 3.03
CA ALA A 480 -0.57 -23.33 4.29
C ALA A 480 0.73 -22.56 4.09
N PHE A 481 1.54 -22.96 3.10
CA PHE A 481 2.80 -22.31 2.77
C PHE A 481 2.60 -20.83 2.43
N PHE A 482 1.77 -20.53 1.42
CA PHE A 482 1.59 -19.14 0.98
C PHE A 482 0.88 -18.28 2.03
N GLY A 483 -0.12 -18.83 2.73
CA GLY A 483 -0.80 -18.09 3.80
C GLY A 483 0.13 -17.78 4.98
N ALA A 484 0.97 -18.74 5.40
CA ALA A 484 1.97 -18.51 6.43
C ALA A 484 3.07 -17.53 5.99
N ALA A 485 3.52 -17.59 4.73
CA ALA A 485 4.48 -16.63 4.19
C ALA A 485 3.93 -15.20 4.17
N VAL A 486 2.67 -15.03 3.75
CA VAL A 486 2.00 -13.72 3.79
C VAL A 486 1.79 -13.25 5.23
N LEU A 487 1.52 -14.14 6.18
CA LEU A 487 1.48 -13.79 7.61
C LEU A 487 2.86 -13.37 8.15
N ALA A 488 3.96 -14.00 7.72
CA ALA A 488 5.31 -13.57 8.07
C ALA A 488 5.58 -12.15 7.54
N ILE A 489 5.18 -11.85 6.31
CA ILE A 489 5.23 -10.49 5.73
C ILE A 489 4.39 -9.52 6.56
N ALA A 490 3.17 -9.90 6.96
CA ALA A 490 2.32 -9.06 7.80
C ALA A 490 3.00 -8.69 9.13
N VAL A 491 3.65 -9.65 9.79
CA VAL A 491 4.40 -9.40 11.04
C VAL A 491 5.63 -8.52 10.79
N ALA A 492 6.36 -8.73 9.69
CA ALA A 492 7.52 -7.91 9.36
C ALA A 492 7.13 -6.45 9.07
N ILE A 493 6.00 -6.21 8.39
CA ILE A 493 5.47 -4.86 8.13
C ILE A 493 4.87 -4.26 9.41
N ARG A 494 4.17 -5.07 10.22
CA ARG A 494 3.45 -4.66 11.43
C ARG A 494 3.65 -5.66 12.58
N PRO A 495 4.69 -5.48 13.42
CA PRO A 495 4.99 -6.35 14.56
C PRO A 495 3.84 -6.49 15.57
N ASN A 496 2.96 -5.50 15.68
CA ASN A 496 1.79 -5.56 16.58
C ASN A 496 0.80 -6.68 16.20
N VAL A 497 0.84 -7.23 14.99
CA VAL A 497 0.01 -8.39 14.61
C VAL A 497 0.63 -9.74 14.98
N ALA A 498 1.87 -9.77 15.48
CA ALA A 498 2.63 -10.99 15.78
C ALA A 498 1.89 -11.97 16.69
N LEU A 499 1.30 -11.51 17.79
CA LEU A 499 0.60 -12.40 18.73
C LEU A 499 -0.67 -12.99 18.12
N GLY A 500 -1.43 -12.21 17.34
CA GLY A 500 -2.58 -12.72 16.61
C GLY A 500 -2.18 -13.79 15.59
N THR A 501 -1.10 -13.54 14.85
CA THR A 501 -0.50 -14.52 13.93
C THR A 501 -0.05 -15.79 14.64
N ALA A 502 0.60 -15.67 15.80
CA ALA A 502 1.05 -16.81 16.59
C ALA A 502 -0.13 -17.69 17.03
N VAL A 503 -1.24 -17.09 17.47
CA VAL A 503 -2.47 -17.84 17.84
C VAL A 503 -3.05 -18.58 16.63
N ILE A 504 -3.15 -17.91 15.47
CA ILE A 504 -3.64 -18.55 14.24
C ILE A 504 -2.78 -19.74 13.87
N LEU A 505 -1.45 -19.55 13.77
CA LEU A 505 -0.54 -20.60 13.33
C LEU A 505 -0.47 -21.76 14.33
N THR A 506 -0.47 -21.47 15.63
CA THR A 506 -0.48 -22.50 16.68
C THR A 506 -1.77 -23.31 16.62
N GLY A 507 -2.92 -22.64 16.53
CA GLY A 507 -4.21 -23.33 16.44
C GLY A 507 -4.36 -24.17 15.18
N LEU A 508 -3.86 -23.69 14.03
CA LEU A 508 -3.78 -24.47 12.81
C LEU A 508 -2.81 -25.65 12.96
N GLY A 509 -1.61 -25.44 13.51
CA GLY A 509 -0.61 -26.48 13.74
C GLY A 509 -1.14 -27.61 14.63
N LEU A 510 -1.81 -27.27 15.74
CA LEU A 510 -2.46 -28.24 16.62
C LEU A 510 -3.56 -29.02 15.91
N TYR A 511 -4.37 -28.35 15.10
CA TYR A 511 -5.40 -29.01 14.29
C TYR A 511 -4.80 -30.03 13.31
N LEU A 512 -3.71 -29.67 12.63
CA LEU A 512 -3.01 -30.57 11.71
C LEU A 512 -2.34 -31.71 12.44
N LEU A 513 -1.65 -31.46 13.56
CA LEU A 513 -1.06 -32.53 14.38
C LEU A 513 -2.10 -33.57 14.78
N ALA A 514 -3.31 -33.14 15.14
CA ALA A 514 -4.43 -34.04 15.44
C ALA A 514 -4.93 -34.83 14.22
N LYS A 515 -4.87 -34.25 13.02
CA LYS A 515 -5.29 -34.89 11.76
C LYS A 515 -4.21 -35.74 11.09
N ARG A 516 -2.95 -35.56 11.50
CA ARG A 516 -1.74 -36.21 10.96
C ARG A 516 -1.46 -36.02 9.45
N PRO A 517 -1.61 -34.83 8.81
CA PRO A 517 -1.06 -34.57 7.49
C PRO A 517 0.33 -33.89 7.61
N PRO A 518 1.44 -34.64 7.56
CA PRO A 518 2.77 -34.09 7.84
C PRO A 518 3.21 -33.03 6.82
N LEU A 519 2.84 -33.18 5.55
CA LEU A 519 3.18 -32.23 4.49
C LEU A 519 2.55 -30.86 4.71
N ASP A 520 1.30 -30.84 5.15
CA ASP A 520 0.53 -29.63 5.44
C ASP A 520 1.14 -28.85 6.61
N LEU A 521 1.50 -29.56 7.68
CA LEU A 521 2.20 -28.98 8.83
C LEU A 521 3.57 -28.43 8.44
N ALA A 522 4.38 -29.22 7.71
CA ALA A 522 5.67 -28.79 7.21
C ALA A 522 5.54 -27.54 6.33
N SER A 523 4.53 -27.52 5.45
CA SER A 523 4.26 -26.36 4.59
C SER A 523 3.94 -25.10 5.39
N LEU A 524 3.15 -25.22 6.47
CA LEU A 524 2.85 -24.10 7.38
C LEU A 524 4.13 -23.58 8.05
N CYS A 525 4.97 -24.47 8.57
CA CYS A 525 6.23 -24.12 9.23
C CYS A 525 7.23 -23.46 8.26
N ILE A 526 7.45 -24.07 7.09
CA ILE A 526 8.37 -23.54 6.07
C ILE A 526 7.86 -22.20 5.55
N GLY A 527 6.55 -22.06 5.35
CA GLY A 527 5.94 -20.80 4.93
C GLY A 527 6.19 -19.66 5.91
N PHE A 528 6.14 -19.91 7.23
CA PHE A 528 6.39 -18.87 8.24
C PHE A 528 7.87 -18.61 8.54
N LEU A 529 8.76 -19.54 8.16
CA LEU A 529 10.21 -19.46 8.43
C LEU A 529 10.88 -18.12 8.07
N PRO A 530 10.51 -17.40 6.99
CA PRO A 530 11.12 -16.12 6.64
C PRO A 530 11.06 -15.05 7.75
N ILE A 531 10.17 -15.17 8.74
CA ILE A 531 10.15 -14.23 9.87
C ILE A 531 11.47 -14.24 10.67
N LEU A 532 12.20 -15.35 10.67
CA LEU A 532 13.48 -15.50 11.36
C LEU A 532 14.60 -14.67 10.71
N LEU A 533 14.39 -14.13 9.51
CA LEU A 533 15.33 -13.20 8.89
C LEU A 533 15.49 -11.91 9.71
N LEU A 534 14.47 -11.50 10.49
CA LEU A 534 14.54 -10.29 11.33
C LEU A 534 15.52 -10.42 12.51
N PRO A 535 15.40 -11.42 13.40
CA PRO A 535 16.38 -11.61 14.47
C PRO A 535 17.76 -11.99 13.92
N LEU A 536 17.83 -12.77 12.82
CA LEU A 536 19.09 -13.11 12.17
C LEU A 536 19.80 -11.85 11.65
N HIS A 537 19.06 -10.94 11.00
CA HIS A 537 19.59 -9.65 10.56
C HIS A 537 20.13 -8.84 11.74
N ASN A 538 19.34 -8.66 12.80
CA ASN A 538 19.73 -7.87 13.97
C ASN A 538 20.98 -8.45 14.67
N TRP A 539 21.11 -9.78 14.68
CA TRP A 539 22.30 -10.44 15.19
C TRP A 539 23.51 -10.27 14.27
N TYR A 540 23.35 -10.52 12.96
CA TYR A 540 24.43 -10.47 11.98
C TYR A 540 25.00 -9.06 11.81
N PHE A 541 24.16 -8.04 11.66
CA PHE A 541 24.61 -6.65 11.45
C PHE A 541 24.81 -5.88 12.76
N GLY A 542 23.98 -6.14 13.78
CA GLY A 542 23.96 -5.36 15.02
C GLY A 542 24.52 -6.05 16.25
N GLY A 543 24.94 -7.32 16.15
CA GLY A 543 25.49 -8.09 17.26
C GLY A 543 24.50 -8.37 18.40
N LYS A 544 23.19 -8.13 18.20
CA LYS A 544 22.15 -8.31 19.24
C LYS A 544 20.94 -9.06 18.71
N ILE A 545 20.49 -10.07 19.46
CA ILE A 545 19.27 -10.80 19.13
C ILE A 545 18.06 -9.95 19.56
N VAL A 546 17.55 -9.15 18.63
CA VAL A 546 16.28 -8.43 18.77
C VAL A 546 15.25 -9.12 17.88
N LEU A 547 14.16 -9.62 18.47
CA LEU A 547 13.21 -10.48 17.75
C LEU A 547 12.52 -9.78 16.57
N LEU A 548 12.02 -8.56 16.76
CA LEU A 548 11.30 -7.81 15.74
C LEU A 548 11.84 -6.39 15.58
N THR A 549 11.79 -5.59 16.65
CA THR A 549 12.25 -4.20 16.64
C THR A 549 12.69 -3.75 18.03
N SER A 550 13.70 -2.87 18.10
CA SER A 550 14.17 -2.27 19.35
C SER A 550 13.25 -1.17 19.87
N SER A 551 12.35 -0.62 19.03
CA SER A 551 11.37 0.38 19.45
C SER A 551 10.20 -0.20 20.26
N ALA A 552 10.12 -1.51 20.45
CA ALA A 552 9.03 -2.12 21.23
C ALA A 552 9.05 -1.71 22.71
N THR A 553 10.21 -1.35 23.26
CA THR A 553 10.36 -1.07 24.71
C THR A 553 10.56 0.40 25.03
N ILE A 554 10.46 1.31 24.05
CA ILE A 554 10.59 2.75 24.31
C ILE A 554 9.32 3.28 24.98
N ALA A 555 9.47 4.23 25.89
CA ALA A 555 8.35 4.81 26.65
C ALA A 555 7.24 5.38 25.74
N ALA A 556 7.61 5.95 24.59
CA ALA A 556 6.64 6.46 23.63
C ALA A 556 5.69 5.36 23.10
N ASN A 557 6.19 4.14 22.88
CA ASN A 557 5.38 3.05 22.32
C ASN A 557 4.68 2.19 23.37
N LEU A 558 5.22 2.17 24.60
CA LEU A 558 4.67 1.45 25.75
C LEU A 558 4.19 2.47 26.80
N PRO A 559 3.14 3.28 26.49
CA PRO A 559 2.68 4.34 27.36
C PRO A 559 2.21 3.82 28.71
N THR A 560 1.67 2.60 28.81
CA THR A 560 1.15 2.04 30.07
C THR A 560 1.75 0.65 30.32
N PRO A 561 2.99 0.56 30.85
CA PRO A 561 3.63 -0.72 31.11
C PRO A 561 2.83 -1.60 32.08
N PRO A 562 3.03 -2.94 32.07
CA PRO A 562 2.35 -3.85 33.01
C PRO A 562 2.53 -3.48 34.50
N GLY A 563 3.68 -2.91 34.87
CA GLY A 563 3.94 -2.45 36.24
C GLY A 563 2.95 -1.37 36.70
N THR A 564 2.51 -0.48 35.80
CA THR A 564 1.53 0.57 36.11
C THR A 564 0.18 -0.02 36.51
N TYR A 565 -0.22 -1.15 35.91
CA TYR A 565 -1.45 -1.84 36.31
C TYR A 565 -1.37 -2.40 37.73
N LEU A 566 -0.21 -2.90 38.15
CA LEU A 566 0.00 -3.36 39.54
C LEU A 566 -0.05 -2.19 40.51
N THR A 567 0.59 -1.06 40.17
CA THR A 567 0.53 0.17 40.97
C THR A 567 -0.90 0.70 41.07
N MET A 568 -1.67 0.71 39.98
CA MET A 568 -3.08 1.09 40.01
C MET A 568 -3.89 0.20 40.96
N VAL A 569 -3.66 -1.11 40.99
CA VAL A 569 -4.36 -2.00 41.93
C VAL A 569 -4.03 -1.64 43.38
N GLN A 570 -2.79 -1.28 43.68
CA GLN A 570 -2.39 -0.79 45.01
C GLN A 570 -3.08 0.53 45.35
N GLU A 571 -3.16 1.47 44.41
CA GLU A 571 -3.88 2.74 44.55
C GLU A 571 -5.38 2.52 44.81
N ILE A 572 -6.03 1.60 44.09
CA ILE A 572 -7.44 1.24 44.32
C ILE A 572 -7.62 0.62 45.71
N MET A 573 -6.72 -0.28 46.12
CA MET A 573 -6.77 -0.91 47.43
C MET A 573 -6.54 0.08 48.59
N SER A 574 -5.78 1.15 48.36
CA SER A 574 -5.59 2.23 49.33
C SER A 574 -6.67 3.31 49.26
N GLY A 575 -7.63 3.21 48.34
CA GLY A 575 -8.71 4.18 48.14
C GLY A 575 -8.30 5.44 47.35
N ALA A 576 -7.11 5.46 46.74
CA ALA A 576 -6.58 6.57 45.94
C ALA A 576 -7.04 6.48 44.47
N PHE A 577 -8.30 6.82 44.19
CA PHE A 577 -8.88 6.80 42.83
C PHE A 577 -8.44 7.96 41.92
N ASP A 578 -7.57 8.83 42.42
CA ASP A 578 -6.96 9.96 41.72
C ASP A 578 -5.44 9.77 41.55
N GLY A 579 -4.93 8.58 41.87
CA GLY A 579 -3.52 8.24 41.74
C GLY A 579 -3.01 8.31 40.29
N PRO A 580 -1.71 8.62 40.07
CA PRO A 580 -1.15 8.72 38.73
C PRO A 580 -1.30 7.43 37.90
N ALA A 581 -1.17 6.25 38.52
CA ALA A 581 -1.28 5.00 37.81
C ALA A 581 -2.74 4.71 37.41
N PHE A 582 -3.70 5.03 38.28
CA PHE A 582 -5.13 4.95 37.98
C PHE A 582 -5.52 5.85 36.81
N GLU A 583 -5.12 7.11 36.82
CA GLU A 583 -5.42 8.04 35.73
C GLU A 583 -4.81 7.62 34.40
N GLN A 584 -3.56 7.13 34.42
CA GLN A 584 -2.88 6.61 33.24
C GLN A 584 -3.60 5.38 32.65
N VAL A 585 -3.94 4.40 33.49
CA VAL A 585 -4.67 3.19 33.04
C VAL A 585 -6.08 3.54 32.56
N ARG A 586 -6.78 4.44 33.25
CA ARG A 586 -8.11 4.92 32.85
C ARG A 586 -8.07 5.60 31.49
N GLY A 587 -7.07 6.46 31.26
CA GLY A 587 -6.82 7.10 29.97
C GLY A 587 -6.57 6.08 28.86
N GLN A 588 -5.70 5.08 29.13
CA GLN A 588 -5.41 4.01 28.19
C GLN A 588 -6.64 3.17 27.82
N ILE A 589 -7.47 2.79 28.80
CA ILE A 589 -8.72 2.04 28.55
C ILE A 589 -9.71 2.90 27.75
N ALA A 590 -9.82 4.18 28.07
CA ALA A 590 -10.66 5.11 27.33
C ALA A 590 -10.21 5.27 25.88
N GLU A 591 -8.91 5.39 25.63
CA GLU A 591 -8.35 5.47 24.27
C GLU A 591 -8.54 4.16 23.50
N TRP A 592 -8.28 3.02 24.13
CA TRP A 592 -8.46 1.69 23.53
C TRP A 592 -9.90 1.41 23.11
N SER A 593 -10.86 1.73 23.97
CA SER A 593 -12.28 1.40 23.81
C SER A 593 -13.15 2.51 23.22
N GLU A 594 -12.56 3.66 22.88
CA GLU A 594 -13.31 4.88 22.53
C GLU A 594 -14.31 5.25 23.64
N ARG A 595 -13.82 5.34 24.88
CA ARG A 595 -14.61 5.63 26.09
C ARG A 595 -15.78 4.66 26.26
N LEU A 596 -15.51 3.35 26.09
CA LEU A 596 -16.51 2.28 26.20
C LEU A 596 -17.73 2.48 25.28
N HIS A 597 -17.50 3.03 24.09
CA HIS A 597 -18.56 3.22 23.10
C HIS A 597 -19.35 1.91 22.84
N PRO A 598 -20.67 1.96 22.60
CA PRO A 598 -21.48 0.76 22.41
C PRO A 598 -20.98 -0.22 21.33
N ILE A 599 -20.35 0.31 20.26
CA ILE A 599 -19.73 -0.53 19.21
C ILE A 599 -18.57 -1.35 19.78
N SER A 600 -17.73 -0.75 20.63
CA SER A 600 -16.62 -1.42 21.28
C SER A 600 -17.11 -2.54 22.20
N LEU A 601 -18.13 -2.26 23.01
CA LEU A 601 -18.76 -3.25 23.87
C LEU A 601 -19.37 -4.41 23.07
N MET A 602 -20.05 -4.10 21.96
CA MET A 602 -20.61 -5.10 21.07
C MET A 602 -19.52 -5.96 20.40
N GLY A 603 -18.43 -5.34 19.95
CA GLY A 603 -17.26 -6.02 19.40
C GLY A 603 -16.66 -7.02 20.39
N LEU A 604 -16.38 -6.56 21.62
CA LEU A 604 -15.85 -7.41 22.69
C LEU A 604 -16.82 -8.54 23.06
N ALA A 605 -18.12 -8.25 23.15
CA ALA A 605 -19.15 -9.27 23.38
C ALA A 605 -19.15 -10.33 22.28
N GLY A 606 -18.94 -9.95 21.02
CA GLY A 606 -18.79 -10.86 19.89
C GLY A 606 -17.57 -11.79 20.05
N VAL A 607 -16.41 -11.23 20.39
CA VAL A 607 -15.17 -11.98 20.66
C VAL A 607 -15.39 -13.00 21.76
N VAL A 608 -15.86 -12.55 22.93
CA VAL A 608 -16.11 -13.41 24.10
C VAL A 608 -17.13 -14.49 23.76
N ALA A 609 -18.25 -14.12 23.13
CA ALA A 609 -19.30 -15.07 22.80
C ALA A 609 -18.83 -16.18 21.86
N ILE A 610 -17.94 -15.90 20.90
CA ILE A 610 -17.39 -16.92 19.99
C ILE A 610 -16.37 -17.79 20.71
N CYS A 611 -15.44 -17.21 21.47
CA CYS A 611 -14.42 -17.96 22.22
C CYS A 611 -15.03 -18.98 23.19
N PHE A 612 -16.08 -18.59 23.91
CA PHE A 612 -16.73 -19.44 24.92
C PHE A 612 -17.99 -20.15 24.41
N SER A 613 -18.26 -20.09 23.10
CA SER A 613 -19.43 -20.76 22.52
C SER A 613 -19.29 -22.28 22.62
N ARG A 614 -20.26 -22.92 23.27
CA ARG A 614 -20.42 -24.39 23.23
C ARG A 614 -20.94 -24.90 21.88
N ARG A 615 -21.31 -23.99 20.95
CA ARG A 615 -21.82 -24.36 19.62
C ARG A 615 -20.68 -24.80 18.70
N LYS A 616 -20.99 -25.70 17.77
CA LYS A 616 -20.07 -26.08 16.69
C LYS A 616 -19.93 -24.89 15.73
N LEU A 617 -18.88 -24.10 15.92
CA LEU A 617 -18.51 -22.98 15.04
C LEU A 617 -17.33 -23.39 14.15
N PRO A 618 -17.19 -22.79 12.95
CA PRO A 618 -16.02 -23.00 12.11
C PRO A 618 -14.71 -22.71 12.85
N LEU A 619 -13.68 -23.53 12.58
CA LEU A 619 -12.38 -23.41 13.26
C LEU A 619 -11.72 -22.06 12.96
N ASP A 620 -11.74 -21.64 11.71
CA ASP A 620 -11.19 -20.36 11.25
C ASP A 620 -11.83 -19.15 11.96
N LEU A 621 -13.15 -19.17 12.15
CA LEU A 621 -13.86 -18.14 12.93
C LEU A 621 -13.42 -18.12 14.40
N ARG A 622 -13.24 -19.30 15.02
CA ARG A 622 -12.74 -19.39 16.40
C ARG A 622 -11.31 -18.88 16.51
N LEU A 623 -10.45 -19.20 15.53
CA LEU A 623 -9.06 -18.72 15.49
C LEU A 623 -9.00 -17.19 15.40
N LEU A 624 -9.88 -16.55 14.61
CA LEU A 624 -9.97 -15.08 14.59
C LEU A 624 -10.35 -14.52 15.96
N ALA A 625 -11.33 -15.12 16.64
CA ALA A 625 -11.74 -14.67 17.97
C ALA A 625 -10.61 -14.83 19.00
N PHE A 626 -9.91 -15.97 18.99
CA PHE A 626 -8.75 -16.18 19.86
C PHE A 626 -7.57 -15.26 19.51
N ALA A 627 -7.36 -14.94 18.23
CA ALA A 627 -6.31 -14.02 17.80
C ALA A 627 -6.62 -12.56 18.19
N ALA A 628 -7.91 -12.18 18.25
CA ALA A 628 -8.32 -10.85 18.68
C ALA A 628 -8.00 -10.59 20.17
N ILE A 629 -8.03 -11.62 21.04
CA ILE A 629 -7.76 -11.47 22.47
C ILE A 629 -6.36 -10.89 22.75
N PRO A 630 -5.24 -11.50 22.34
CA PRO A 630 -3.92 -10.94 22.59
C PRO A 630 -3.68 -9.65 21.82
N GLN A 631 -4.33 -9.43 20.66
CA GLN A 631 -4.24 -8.14 19.97
C GLN A 631 -4.90 -7.01 20.78
N HIS A 632 -6.07 -7.25 21.38
CA HIS A 632 -6.64 -6.31 22.34
C HIS A 632 -5.74 -6.14 23.57
N GLY A 633 -5.13 -7.23 24.06
CA GLY A 633 -4.19 -7.22 25.18
C GLY A 633 -2.97 -6.34 24.94
N ILE A 634 -2.35 -6.39 23.76
CA ILE A 634 -1.24 -5.49 23.39
C ILE A 634 -1.66 -4.02 23.53
N LEU A 635 -2.85 -3.67 23.06
CA LEU A 635 -3.35 -2.30 23.10
C LEU A 635 -3.75 -1.81 24.50
N LEU A 636 -3.68 -2.66 25.52
CA LEU A 636 -3.77 -2.21 26.91
C LEU A 636 -2.42 -1.66 27.41
N PHE A 637 -1.31 -2.02 26.77
CA PHE A 637 0.01 -1.55 27.20
C PHE A 637 0.66 -0.59 26.21
N TYR A 638 0.43 -0.83 24.92
CA TYR A 638 1.00 -0.08 23.81
C TYR A 638 0.05 1.03 23.34
N GLN A 639 0.57 1.95 22.52
CA GLN A 639 -0.24 3.01 21.89
C GLN A 639 -1.52 2.44 21.27
N ALA A 640 -2.66 2.98 21.71
CA ALA A 640 -4.00 2.51 21.31
C ALA A 640 -4.79 3.54 20.49
N HIS A 641 -4.25 4.74 20.25
CA HIS A 641 -4.93 5.76 19.47
C HIS A 641 -4.98 5.39 18.00
N SER A 642 -6.07 5.83 17.37
CA SER A 642 -6.18 5.91 15.92
C SER A 642 -5.85 4.57 15.24
N ARG A 643 -4.86 4.59 14.36
CA ARG A 643 -4.53 3.55 13.38
C ARG A 643 -4.02 2.23 13.95
N PHE A 644 -3.43 2.21 15.15
CA PHE A 644 -2.81 1.01 15.72
C PHE A 644 -3.82 -0.09 16.08
N LYS A 645 -5.08 0.29 16.34
CA LYS A 645 -6.15 -0.60 16.79
C LYS A 645 -7.14 -1.02 15.70
N TRP A 646 -7.01 -0.52 14.46
CA TRP A 646 -8.00 -0.75 13.41
C TRP A 646 -8.22 -2.21 13.07
N LEU A 647 -7.15 -3.00 12.91
CA LEU A 647 -7.29 -4.41 12.54
C LEU A 647 -8.07 -5.20 13.59
N VAL A 648 -7.73 -5.04 14.87
CA VAL A 648 -8.39 -5.81 15.92
C VAL A 648 -9.86 -5.40 16.07
N TRP A 649 -10.17 -4.11 15.97
CA TRP A 649 -11.57 -3.66 16.00
C TRP A 649 -12.37 -4.10 14.78
N LEU A 650 -11.76 -4.09 13.58
CA LEU A 650 -12.37 -4.63 12.36
C LEU A 650 -12.74 -6.11 12.54
N ILE A 651 -11.83 -6.92 13.10
CA ILE A 651 -12.08 -8.34 13.42
C ILE A 651 -13.18 -8.46 14.49
N SER A 652 -13.13 -7.68 15.56
CA SER A 652 -14.14 -7.72 16.62
C SER A 652 -15.54 -7.35 16.13
N ILE A 653 -15.66 -6.39 15.20
CA ILE A 653 -16.93 -6.06 14.56
C ILE A 653 -17.41 -7.18 13.65
N LEU A 654 -16.53 -7.82 12.86
CA LEU A 654 -16.89 -9.00 12.08
C LEU A 654 -17.50 -10.10 12.97
N LEU A 655 -16.84 -10.39 14.10
CA LEU A 655 -17.27 -11.41 15.06
C LEU A 655 -18.62 -11.04 15.70
N ALA A 656 -18.80 -9.78 16.07
CA ALA A 656 -20.07 -9.27 16.58
C ALA A 656 -21.20 -9.35 15.53
N CYS A 657 -20.94 -8.94 14.28
CA CYS A 657 -21.89 -9.05 13.19
C CYS A 657 -22.28 -10.51 12.92
N HIS A 658 -21.34 -11.45 13.01
CA HIS A 658 -21.63 -12.88 12.87
C HIS A 658 -22.58 -13.35 13.97
N MET A 659 -22.28 -13.00 15.23
CA MET A 659 -23.14 -13.33 16.36
C MET A 659 -24.52 -12.69 16.26
N LEU A 660 -24.58 -11.43 15.86
CA LEU A 660 -25.82 -10.68 15.68
C LEU A 660 -26.70 -11.31 14.61
N CYS A 661 -26.14 -11.57 13.42
CA CYS A 661 -26.86 -12.08 12.26
C CYS A 661 -27.35 -13.52 12.45
N HIS A 662 -26.49 -14.42 12.93
CA HIS A 662 -26.80 -15.85 12.95
C HIS A 662 -27.46 -16.31 14.25
N TYR A 663 -27.32 -15.56 15.34
CA TYR A 663 -27.74 -16.02 16.66
C TYR A 663 -28.60 -15.04 17.43
N TRP A 664 -28.15 -13.80 17.66
CA TRP A 664 -28.86 -12.88 18.53
C TRP A 664 -30.16 -12.37 17.91
N LEU A 665 -30.14 -11.93 16.63
CA LEU A 665 -31.35 -11.49 15.95
C LEU A 665 -32.37 -12.64 15.77
N PRO A 666 -31.99 -13.85 15.33
CA PRO A 666 -32.94 -14.97 15.27
C PRO A 666 -33.49 -15.40 16.65
N ALA A 667 -32.70 -15.29 17.71
CA ALA A 667 -33.19 -15.58 19.07
C ALA A 667 -34.17 -14.49 19.55
N PHE A 668 -33.86 -13.22 19.30
CA PHE A 668 -34.74 -12.10 19.60
C PHE A 668 -36.07 -12.20 18.83
N ALA A 669 -35.99 -12.50 17.53
CA ALA A 669 -37.17 -12.66 16.67
C ALA A 669 -38.11 -13.76 17.16
N ARG A 670 -37.56 -14.88 17.65
CA ARG A 670 -38.34 -15.98 18.23
C ARG A 670 -39.00 -15.60 19.57
N ARG A 671 -38.34 -14.78 20.39
CA ARG A 671 -38.89 -14.32 21.69
C ARG A 671 -39.91 -13.19 21.52
N HIS A 672 -39.73 -12.32 20.52
CA HIS A 672 -40.53 -11.12 20.33
C HIS A 672 -41.04 -10.97 18.88
N PRO A 673 -41.94 -11.88 18.42
CA PRO A 673 -42.40 -11.88 17.03
C PRO A 673 -43.18 -10.61 16.66
N ARG A 674 -43.98 -10.04 17.59
CA ARG A 674 -44.76 -8.81 17.35
C ARG A 674 -43.88 -7.58 17.11
N ILE A 675 -42.81 -7.43 17.90
CA ILE A 675 -41.84 -6.33 17.75
C ILE A 675 -41.09 -6.50 16.42
N THR A 676 -40.67 -7.72 16.11
CA THR A 676 -39.94 -8.04 14.88
C THR A 676 -40.78 -7.75 13.63
N GLU A 677 -42.07 -8.10 13.63
CA GLU A 677 -42.98 -7.77 12.53
C GLU A 677 -43.18 -6.26 12.37
N ARG A 678 -43.18 -5.50 13.47
CA ARG A 678 -43.25 -4.03 13.45
C ARG A 678 -41.98 -3.41 12.87
N ILE A 679 -40.81 -3.92 13.26
CA ILE A 679 -39.52 -3.51 12.70
C ILE A 679 -39.45 -3.86 11.21
N ARG A 680 -39.92 -5.04 10.80
CA ARG A 680 -39.98 -5.47 9.39
C ARG A 680 -40.80 -4.51 8.52
N ARG A 681 -41.91 -3.97 9.07
CA ARG A 681 -42.80 -3.05 8.36
C ARG A 681 -42.25 -1.63 8.24
N SER A 682 -41.16 -1.29 8.95
CA SER A 682 -40.52 0.03 8.83
C SER A 682 -39.83 0.20 7.47
N LEU A 683 -39.90 1.40 6.91
CA LEU A 683 -39.37 1.77 5.58
C LEU A 683 -37.87 1.38 5.36
N PRO A 684 -36.96 1.52 6.34
CA PRO A 684 -35.55 1.13 6.18
C PRO A 684 -35.36 -0.37 5.94
N MET A 685 -36.19 -1.21 6.56
CA MET A 685 -36.15 -2.67 6.38
C MET A 685 -36.78 -3.12 5.07
N ARG A 686 -37.71 -2.34 4.49
CA ARG A 686 -38.27 -2.63 3.15
C ARG A 686 -37.25 -2.45 2.03
N LEU A 687 -36.40 -1.43 2.13
CA LEU A 687 -35.27 -1.20 1.21
C LEU A 687 -34.21 -2.31 1.32
N LEU A 688 -33.91 -2.77 2.54
CA LEU A 688 -33.04 -3.93 2.78
C LEU A 688 -33.69 -5.25 2.37
N SER A 689 -35.01 -5.38 2.46
CA SER A 689 -35.76 -6.60 2.07
C SER A 689 -36.08 -6.69 0.58
N GLY A 690 -36.09 -5.56 -0.15
CA GLY A 690 -36.24 -5.53 -1.61
C GLY A 690 -35.09 -6.20 -2.34
N LEU A 691 -33.91 -6.27 -1.72
CA LEU A 691 -32.74 -7.03 -2.17
C LEU A 691 -32.75 -8.50 -1.66
N TYR A 692 -33.86 -8.96 -1.06
CA TYR A 692 -33.88 -10.09 -0.12
C TYR A 692 -34.99 -11.13 -0.36
N GLN A 693 -35.60 -11.24 -1.54
CA GLN A 693 -36.55 -12.35 -1.75
C GLN A 693 -35.83 -13.71 -1.70
N ALA A 694 -35.76 -14.35 -0.52
CA ALA A 694 -36.47 -15.59 -0.23
C ALA A 694 -36.05 -16.32 1.08
N ASP A 695 -34.84 -16.21 1.64
CA ASP A 695 -34.31 -17.43 2.28
C ASP A 695 -34.31 -17.52 3.83
N ILE A 696 -34.05 -16.44 4.58
CA ILE A 696 -33.99 -16.53 6.06
C ILE A 696 -35.39 -16.49 6.70
N TRP A 697 -36.30 -15.68 6.16
CA TRP A 697 -37.63 -15.49 6.77
C TRP A 697 -38.69 -16.48 6.28
N SER A 698 -38.55 -17.08 5.09
CA SER A 698 -39.44 -18.16 4.63
C SER A 698 -39.28 -19.44 5.46
N ARG A 699 -38.09 -19.68 6.00
CA ARG A 699 -37.80 -20.79 6.92
C ARG A 699 -38.50 -20.60 8.27
N LEU A 700 -38.52 -19.37 8.80
CA LEU A 700 -39.20 -19.04 10.05
C LEU A 700 -40.74 -19.10 9.93
N THR A 701 -41.32 -18.86 8.75
CA THR A 701 -42.77 -18.98 8.53
C THR A 701 -43.23 -20.40 8.21
N ARG A 702 -42.37 -21.27 7.64
CA ARG A 702 -42.70 -22.70 7.43
C ARG A 702 -42.72 -23.49 8.74
N ASP A 703 -41.75 -23.29 9.64
CA ASP A 703 -41.73 -23.97 10.94
C ASP A 703 -42.86 -23.51 11.89
N GLY A 704 -43.38 -22.30 11.68
CA GLY A 704 -44.55 -21.80 12.41
C GLY A 704 -45.89 -22.41 11.96
N LYS A 705 -45.98 -22.98 10.74
CA LYS A 705 -47.20 -23.61 10.21
C LYS A 705 -47.26 -25.13 10.45
N ALA A 706 -46.16 -25.77 10.83
CA ALA A 706 -46.11 -27.21 11.16
C ALA A 706 -46.45 -27.51 12.64
N ARG A 707 -46.83 -26.49 13.42
CA ARG A 707 -47.28 -26.62 14.82
C ARG A 707 -48.57 -25.84 15.09
N GLY A 708 -49.40 -25.71 14.07
CA GLY A 708 -50.79 -25.25 14.18
C GLY A 708 -51.71 -26.44 14.09
#